data_AF-A0A0W7X973-F1
#
_entry.id   AF-A0A0W7X973-F1
#
_cell.length_a   1.000
_cell.length_b   1.000
_cell.length_c   1.000
_cell.angle_alpha   90.00
_cell.angle_beta   90.00
_cell.angle_gamma   90.00
#
_symmetry.space_group_name_H-M   'P 1'
#
loop_
_entity.id
_entity.type
_entity.pdbx_description
1 polymer ?
#
loop_
_entity_poly.entity_id
_entity_poly.type
_entity_poly.pdbx_seq_one_letter_code
_entity_poly.pdbx_strand_id
1 'polypeptide(L)'
;MPGPLTSVEISDVRGNVTIGDNNIVVSGDRSYVHVVNAAERPAPAVRDDMTLLPRRPRTAVGRDRDVEEIVQGLADHDAWQVHGPPGIGKSTLLRLTAHRLAEAGRPVLFVDAAGRDTGDVLQDVFEACYDAPGYRPAPTELRRLMAGVAADVVLDDLEAATADLDGVLDALPSSVLLFASGRRTLLGRGRALALGGLGHQDAVDLMSRSLGRPLTTAEEPVAEELWRATAGAPLPLLRAAVSDRLAAAVELDGLLPHLLAALAGAERDVVEILAVARDGGVSTRLLTVLLGGVTGLAAVCDRLAARGLVVATEHGHRLAPEIGGGLLAELQPGAAALAMLAGRLTQWVSATGTQPAAVARDAALLTAAIEAASAAGRPQEAAHLAKAASPALACSLRTGAWGQVLERGVDAADRAGLRDVAAYLTHEDGVRKLVTGKRLLAGAAFAAAAAYWRELGSTEHAAAADDAARACGGDPASGGDTTAGGDAAGDGGADASSDLGTQPDLTDPGAYGTDPGADALASGGQGAADPGSAADLGHEMTSQLVSSGPPFDPGSMAAAAKGGAAAKTGVAAKTGMAMSAKVVIGGGLAATVTAGGVVLSQQAGADTVPVRVTVATQVLEARMPGEADGRCVVRSGTTDCTRVVKSKKGESGPVSVDPAQPLPAGVSIVYWGCDEGPQAKTCSITADGERQVCATTTSPEDEAARRRCAELTGSPAPTVAFRPLAWTTKTDIKFLAEADGRPKVLASLGGQRRPGHVVWSEDATKVAWTEANTAPSDEPSDDTTVRLRDLKSGSVRSWTCFSCTIAFVDGELVSGGLDIRHYPADGGEPKNRDLPEVPDGPAHDGPPNTTLVSSWNGSRLRTYVVARVGTVGERTSLFALESPTRARQIKELPQLGYEGGVWAVDPDGKRAVIDPPNGQAPYGSCGEASHPMAGLDIASRAQHRLNGPGVGWRVHDTWFGPDGTAHVVYRAEQRTSGTAACSVDTSRAPVHYTLAPGAGSWKRAGEEPARVLAAAGDEQISRVAEGGVFKLVVGKGGGQGGTAGRQRTLDTAVDGVYPSSAVPPSS
;
A
#
# COMPACT_ATOMS: atom_id res chain seq x y z
N MET A 1 -28.55 46.65 -23.65
CA MET A 1 -29.43 45.52 -23.32
C MET A 1 -28.59 44.52 -22.54
N PRO A 2 -28.84 44.27 -21.23
CA PRO A 2 -28.27 43.11 -20.57
C PRO A 2 -28.87 41.84 -21.19
N GLY A 3 -28.04 40.82 -21.42
CA GLY A 3 -28.48 39.50 -21.90
C GLY A 3 -29.31 38.75 -20.83
N PRO A 4 -30.01 37.67 -21.20
CA PRO A 4 -30.89 36.96 -20.28
C PRO A 4 -30.08 36.25 -19.19
N LEU A 5 -30.11 36.79 -17.98
CA LEU A 5 -29.81 36.04 -16.77
C LEU A 5 -30.90 34.97 -16.59
N THR A 6 -30.60 33.72 -16.89
CA THR A 6 -31.37 32.59 -16.38
C THR A 6 -31.08 32.45 -14.89
N SER A 7 -31.77 33.26 -14.08
CA SER A 7 -31.77 33.14 -12.63
C SER A 7 -32.50 31.86 -12.23
N VAL A 8 -31.75 30.76 -12.14
CA VAL A 8 -32.16 29.64 -11.28
C VAL A 8 -32.22 30.20 -9.87
N GLU A 9 -33.39 30.18 -9.25
CA GLU A 9 -33.52 30.51 -7.82
C GLU A 9 -32.84 29.40 -7.01
N ILE A 10 -31.54 29.57 -6.73
CA ILE A 10 -30.81 28.68 -5.83
C ILE A 10 -31.30 28.99 -4.41
N SER A 11 -32.19 28.14 -3.90
CA SER A 11 -32.52 28.10 -2.48
C SER A 11 -31.24 27.83 -1.66
N ASP A 12 -31.10 28.57 -0.57
CA ASP A 12 -30.04 28.36 0.45
C ASP A 12 -28.59 28.43 -0.07
N VAL A 13 -28.23 29.49 -0.80
CA VAL A 13 -26.81 29.83 -1.07
C VAL A 13 -26.07 30.09 0.24
N ARG A 14 -24.99 29.34 0.49
CA ARG A 14 -24.15 29.40 1.68
C ARG A 14 -22.86 30.20 1.49
N GLY A 15 -22.40 30.36 0.25
CA GLY A 15 -21.23 31.19 -0.08
C GLY A 15 -20.71 30.96 -1.49
N ASN A 16 -19.77 31.82 -1.90
CA ASN A 16 -19.14 31.78 -3.21
C ASN A 16 -17.62 31.69 -3.00
N VAL A 17 -16.94 30.74 -3.65
CA VAL A 17 -15.48 30.57 -3.54
C VAL A 17 -14.84 30.21 -4.88
N THR A 18 -13.63 30.69 -5.15
CA THR A 18 -12.88 30.41 -6.37
C THR A 18 -11.71 29.47 -6.08
N ILE A 19 -11.66 28.32 -6.75
CA ILE A 19 -10.58 27.33 -6.66
C ILE A 19 -9.96 27.15 -8.05
N GLY A 20 -8.76 27.74 -8.22
CA GLY A 20 -8.09 27.90 -9.50
C GLY A 20 -8.97 28.66 -10.49
N ASP A 21 -9.44 27.93 -11.50
CA ASP A 21 -10.22 28.44 -12.62
C ASP A 21 -11.74 28.31 -12.40
N ASN A 22 -12.17 27.84 -11.21
CA ASN A 22 -13.55 27.42 -10.94
C ASN A 22 -14.16 28.24 -9.79
N ASN A 23 -15.21 29.01 -10.06
CA ASN A 23 -16.05 29.59 -9.02
C ASN A 23 -17.15 28.60 -8.64
N ILE A 24 -17.26 28.31 -7.35
CA ILE A 24 -18.22 27.40 -6.75
C ILE A 24 -19.27 28.25 -6.03
N VAL A 25 -20.53 28.12 -6.45
CA VAL A 25 -21.67 28.61 -5.69
C VAL A 25 -22.11 27.47 -4.78
N VAL A 26 -21.79 27.59 -3.49
CA VAL A 26 -22.06 26.58 -2.46
C VAL A 26 -23.48 26.76 -1.94
N SER A 27 -24.27 25.69 -1.89
CA SER A 27 -25.64 25.69 -1.35
C SER A 27 -25.87 24.47 -0.44
N GLY A 28 -26.83 24.56 0.48
CA GLY A 28 -27.25 23.43 1.31
C GLY A 28 -27.99 22.32 0.55
N ASP A 29 -28.51 22.63 -0.64
CA ASP A 29 -29.22 21.68 -1.51
C ASP A 29 -28.28 21.02 -2.52
N ARG A 30 -27.41 21.80 -3.19
CA ARG A 30 -26.41 21.33 -4.17
C ARG A 30 -25.46 22.46 -4.61
N SER A 31 -24.15 22.22 -4.65
CA SER A 31 -23.18 23.19 -5.18
C SER A 31 -23.06 23.17 -6.71
N TYR A 32 -22.81 24.35 -7.28
CA TYR A 32 -22.66 24.60 -8.72
C TYR A 32 -21.27 25.13 -9.06
N VAL A 33 -20.74 24.78 -10.23
CA VAL A 33 -19.41 25.21 -10.69
C VAL A 33 -19.54 26.00 -11.98
N HIS A 34 -18.90 27.17 -12.02
CA HIS A 34 -18.74 28.00 -13.21
C HIS A 34 -17.26 28.28 -13.45
N VAL A 35 -16.79 28.14 -14.69
CA VAL A 35 -15.42 28.49 -15.06
C VAL A 35 -15.29 30.02 -15.12
N VAL A 36 -14.25 30.54 -14.48
CA VAL A 36 -13.95 31.99 -14.38
C VAL A 36 -12.84 32.34 -15.35
N ASN A 37 -12.98 33.44 -16.10
CA ASN A 37 -11.89 33.89 -16.96
C ASN A 37 -10.69 34.34 -16.14
N ALA A 38 -9.47 34.23 -16.69
CA ALA A 38 -8.26 34.61 -15.96
C ALA A 38 -8.25 36.09 -15.48
N ALA A 39 -8.95 36.98 -16.20
CA ALA A 39 -9.12 38.39 -15.83
C ALA A 39 -10.18 38.67 -14.75
N GLU A 40 -11.00 37.66 -14.40
CA GLU A 40 -12.10 37.76 -13.42
C GLU A 40 -11.74 37.07 -12.09
N ARG A 41 -10.54 36.51 -11.97
CA ARG A 41 -10.05 35.89 -10.72
C ARG A 41 -9.84 36.95 -9.63
N PRO A 42 -10.04 36.62 -8.34
CA PRO A 42 -9.56 37.45 -7.24
C PRO A 42 -8.06 37.70 -7.37
N ALA A 43 -7.65 38.97 -7.39
CA ALA A 43 -6.24 39.36 -7.48
C ALA A 43 -5.61 39.36 -6.06
N PRO A 44 -4.66 38.45 -5.73
CA PRO A 44 -4.09 38.38 -4.40
C PRO A 44 -3.19 39.59 -4.12
N ALA A 45 -3.45 40.32 -3.03
CA ALA A 45 -2.57 41.38 -2.54
C ALA A 45 -1.64 40.83 -1.44
N VAL A 46 -0.34 41.12 -1.48
CA VAL A 46 0.59 40.73 -0.39
C VAL A 46 0.19 41.48 0.89
N ARG A 47 0.22 40.80 2.05
CA ARG A 47 -0.09 41.42 3.35
C ARG A 47 1.10 42.21 3.88
N ASP A 48 0.85 43.36 4.51
CA ASP A 48 1.88 44.17 5.18
C ASP A 48 2.51 43.45 6.39
N ASP A 49 1.70 42.67 7.12
CA ASP A 49 2.14 41.78 8.18
C ASP A 49 1.84 40.32 7.80
N MET A 50 2.92 39.56 7.63
CA MET A 50 2.91 38.13 7.32
C MET A 50 3.41 37.29 8.52
N THR A 51 3.46 37.84 9.73
CA THR A 51 4.04 37.14 10.89
C THR A 51 2.97 36.41 11.71
N LEU A 52 2.92 35.09 11.58
CA LEU A 52 2.09 34.21 12.41
C LEU A 52 2.97 33.44 13.39
N LEU A 53 3.02 33.89 14.65
CA LEU A 53 3.80 33.25 15.70
C LEU A 53 2.94 32.33 16.58
N PRO A 54 3.50 31.19 17.04
CA PRO A 54 2.81 30.30 17.95
C PRO A 54 2.71 30.91 19.36
N ARG A 55 1.85 30.33 20.20
CA ARG A 55 1.86 30.66 21.64
C ARG A 55 3.22 30.37 22.26
N ARG A 56 3.82 31.35 22.94
CA ARG A 56 5.09 31.18 23.67
C ARG A 56 4.97 30.02 24.68
N PRO A 57 5.88 29.02 24.65
CA PRO A 57 5.96 27.99 25.67
C PRO A 57 6.22 28.63 27.04
N ARG A 58 5.28 28.48 28.00
CA ARG A 58 5.39 29.09 29.33
C ARG A 58 6.42 28.42 30.25
N THR A 59 6.74 27.15 29.96
CA THR A 59 7.46 26.25 30.88
C THR A 59 8.62 25.50 30.24
N ALA A 60 9.08 25.93 29.06
CA ALA A 60 10.22 25.30 28.40
C ALA A 60 11.48 25.30 29.30
N VAL A 61 12.26 24.21 29.20
CA VAL A 61 13.51 23.97 29.92
C VAL A 61 14.52 23.41 28.92
N GLY A 62 15.77 23.87 29.02
CA GLY A 62 16.82 23.55 28.06
C GLY A 62 16.49 23.97 26.62
N ARG A 63 17.07 23.24 25.67
CA ARG A 63 16.92 23.41 24.20
C ARG A 63 17.60 24.62 23.58
N ASP A 64 18.26 25.51 24.33
CA ASP A 64 18.97 26.67 23.77
C ASP A 64 20.01 26.29 22.71
N ARG A 65 20.74 25.17 22.92
CA ARG A 65 21.71 24.63 21.93
C ARG A 65 21.02 24.14 20.67
N ASP A 66 19.92 23.39 20.82
CA ASP A 66 19.15 22.83 19.71
C ASP A 66 18.52 23.96 18.87
N VAL A 67 18.05 25.04 19.52
CA VAL A 67 17.54 26.26 18.85
C VAL A 67 18.64 26.95 18.08
N GLU A 68 19.81 27.18 18.69
CA GLU A 68 20.92 27.88 18.05
C GLU A 68 21.51 27.07 16.87
N GLU A 69 21.60 25.74 16.99
CA GLU A 69 22.00 24.85 15.88
C GLU A 69 21.04 24.96 14.69
N ILE A 70 19.72 24.96 14.94
CA ILE A 70 18.72 25.15 13.88
C ILE A 70 18.83 26.55 13.28
N VAL A 71 18.90 27.61 14.08
CA VAL A 71 18.92 29.00 13.57
C VAL A 71 20.17 29.28 12.74
N GLN A 72 21.36 28.82 13.16
CA GLN A 72 22.57 28.90 12.36
C GLN A 72 22.43 28.05 11.09
N GLY A 73 21.89 26.85 11.23
CA GLY A 73 21.70 25.91 10.14
C GLY A 73 20.74 26.33 9.03
N LEU A 74 19.67 27.05 9.38
CA LEU A 74 18.70 27.64 8.45
C LEU A 74 19.29 28.77 7.60
N ALA A 75 20.44 29.33 7.98
CA ALA A 75 21.17 30.28 7.15
C ALA A 75 21.94 29.61 6.00
N ASP A 76 22.30 28.33 6.16
CA ASP A 76 23.08 27.54 5.18
C ASP A 76 22.19 26.66 4.27
N HIS A 77 20.94 26.39 4.64
CA HIS A 77 20.04 25.49 3.91
C HIS A 77 18.56 25.91 3.99
N ASP A 78 17.89 25.92 2.83
CA ASP A 78 16.49 26.33 2.70
C ASP A 78 15.47 25.36 3.34
N ALA A 79 15.89 24.16 3.76
CA ALA A 79 15.01 23.17 4.40
C ALA A 79 15.68 22.42 5.56
N TRP A 80 15.01 22.39 6.72
CA TRP A 80 15.41 21.67 7.92
C TRP A 80 14.26 20.86 8.53
N GLN A 81 14.59 19.65 8.99
CA GLN A 81 13.68 18.74 9.67
C GLN A 81 14.13 18.49 11.11
N VAL A 82 13.21 18.54 12.07
CA VAL A 82 13.39 18.03 13.43
C VAL A 82 12.62 16.71 13.56
N HIS A 83 13.32 15.60 13.77
CA HIS A 83 12.66 14.30 13.94
C HIS A 83 13.03 13.63 15.27
N GLY A 84 12.20 12.69 15.71
CA GLY A 84 12.38 11.98 16.97
C GLY A 84 11.07 11.41 17.50
N PRO A 85 11.10 10.61 18.57
CA PRO A 85 9.92 9.93 19.08
C PRO A 85 8.81 10.92 19.54
N PRO A 86 7.59 10.42 19.75
CA PRO A 86 6.55 11.16 20.49
C PRO A 86 7.06 11.61 21.87
N GLY A 87 6.47 12.68 22.43
CA GLY A 87 6.83 13.20 23.76
C GLY A 87 8.23 13.82 23.93
N ILE A 88 9.14 13.75 22.94
CA ILE A 88 10.55 14.18 23.08
C ILE A 88 10.76 15.71 23.12
N GLY A 89 9.74 16.48 22.69
CA GLY A 89 9.73 17.95 22.74
C GLY A 89 9.84 18.68 21.40
N LYS A 90 9.67 18.00 20.26
CA LYS A 90 9.78 18.60 18.90
C LYS A 90 8.99 19.91 18.74
N SER A 91 7.69 19.89 19.04
CA SER A 91 6.81 21.06 18.97
C SER A 91 7.23 22.19 19.90
N THR A 92 7.82 21.88 21.06
CA THR A 92 8.37 22.90 21.97
C THR A 92 9.60 23.57 21.34
N LEU A 93 10.50 22.78 20.74
CA LEU A 93 11.68 23.28 20.03
C LEU A 93 11.28 24.18 18.86
N LEU A 94 10.38 23.73 17.98
CA LEU A 94 9.88 24.55 16.85
C LEU A 94 9.27 25.88 17.31
N ARG A 95 8.53 25.89 18.43
CA ARG A 95 7.95 27.13 18.97
C ARG A 95 9.00 28.08 19.52
N LEU A 96 10.01 27.58 20.22
CA LEU A 96 11.16 28.40 20.65
C LEU A 96 11.89 28.99 19.44
N THR A 97 12.18 28.15 18.44
CA THR A 97 12.85 28.57 17.20
C THR A 97 12.04 29.61 16.43
N ALA A 98 10.71 29.45 16.30
CA ALA A 98 9.85 30.43 15.64
C ALA A 98 9.92 31.82 16.31
N HIS A 99 9.88 31.88 17.65
CA HIS A 99 10.08 33.15 18.38
C HIS A 99 11.48 33.73 18.19
N ARG A 100 12.51 32.88 18.11
CA ARG A 100 13.91 33.30 17.89
C ARG A 100 14.15 33.83 16.46
N LEU A 101 13.53 33.22 15.46
CA LEU A 101 13.60 33.67 14.06
C LEU A 101 12.91 35.04 13.88
N ALA A 102 11.79 35.29 14.56
CA ALA A 102 11.12 36.59 14.49
C ALA A 102 11.95 37.74 15.10
N GLU A 103 12.91 37.46 15.99
CA GLU A 103 13.87 38.45 16.47
C GLU A 103 14.92 38.83 15.41
N ALA A 104 15.12 37.99 14.38
CA ALA A 104 16.06 38.24 13.28
C ALA A 104 15.48 39.12 12.15
N GLY A 105 14.18 39.45 12.21
CA GLY A 105 13.54 40.43 11.31
C GLY A 105 13.00 39.89 9.99
N ARG A 106 13.01 38.57 9.76
CA ARG A 106 12.26 37.91 8.67
C ARG A 106 10.83 37.59 9.15
N PRO A 107 9.81 37.64 8.28
CA PRO A 107 8.45 37.19 8.64
C PRO A 107 8.46 35.69 8.95
N VAL A 108 7.87 35.29 10.08
CA VAL A 108 7.78 33.88 10.51
C VAL A 108 6.34 33.40 10.39
N LEU A 109 6.15 32.24 9.77
CA LEU A 109 4.85 31.62 9.51
C LEU A 109 4.77 30.25 10.17
N PHE A 110 4.27 30.21 11.41
CA PHE A 110 4.02 28.96 12.12
C PHE A 110 2.64 28.41 11.76
N VAL A 111 2.57 27.15 11.34
CA VAL A 111 1.32 26.43 11.05
C VAL A 111 1.34 25.05 11.69
N ASP A 112 0.28 24.71 12.42
CA ASP A 112 0.05 23.34 12.92
C ASP A 112 -0.43 22.45 11.74
N ALA A 113 0.37 21.45 11.39
CA ALA A 113 0.16 20.52 10.27
C ALA A 113 -0.38 19.14 10.71
N ALA A 114 -0.54 18.91 12.02
CA ALA A 114 -0.89 17.61 12.60
C ALA A 114 -2.14 16.97 11.96
N GLY A 115 -1.94 15.88 11.21
CA GLY A 115 -3.02 15.11 10.57
C GLY A 115 -3.72 15.83 9.41
N ARG A 116 -3.10 16.85 8.80
CA ARG A 116 -3.69 17.68 7.75
C ARG A 116 -3.16 17.34 6.36
N ASP A 117 -4.00 17.54 5.35
CA ASP A 117 -3.63 17.48 3.93
C ASP A 117 -2.60 18.59 3.60
N THR A 118 -1.55 18.25 2.86
CA THR A 118 -0.46 19.20 2.55
C THR A 118 -0.93 20.39 1.71
N GLY A 119 -1.90 20.20 0.83
CA GLY A 119 -2.52 21.29 0.08
C GLY A 119 -3.35 22.21 0.98
N ASP A 120 -3.98 21.69 2.03
CA ASP A 120 -4.71 22.48 3.03
C ASP A 120 -3.76 23.23 3.98
N VAL A 121 -2.57 22.69 4.26
CA VAL A 121 -1.49 23.42 4.97
C VAL A 121 -0.92 24.54 4.10
N LEU A 122 -0.67 24.27 2.80
CA LEU A 122 -0.23 25.29 1.85
C LEU A 122 -1.27 26.42 1.64
N GLN A 123 -2.57 26.13 1.75
CA GLN A 123 -3.61 27.16 1.72
C GLN A 123 -3.54 28.09 2.94
N ASP A 124 -3.22 27.58 4.13
CA ASP A 124 -3.00 28.42 5.31
C ASP A 124 -1.77 29.33 5.13
N VAL A 125 -0.66 28.78 4.62
CA VAL A 125 0.56 29.56 4.31
C VAL A 125 0.25 30.65 3.27
N PHE A 126 -0.51 30.33 2.22
CA PHE A 126 -0.94 31.29 1.21
C PHE A 126 -1.80 32.43 1.80
N GLU A 127 -2.82 32.11 2.60
CA GLU A 127 -3.71 33.12 3.21
C GLU A 127 -3.01 33.98 4.29
N ALA A 128 -1.91 33.48 4.87
CA ALA A 128 -1.05 34.28 5.74
C ALA A 128 -0.19 35.29 4.95
N CYS A 129 0.24 34.94 3.74
CA CYS A 129 1.03 35.81 2.87
C CYS A 129 0.18 36.79 2.05
N TYR A 130 -1.05 36.41 1.70
CA TYR A 130 -1.92 37.14 0.77
C TYR A 130 -3.30 37.45 1.34
N ASP A 131 -3.82 38.62 1.01
CA ASP A 131 -5.24 38.95 1.12
C ASP A 131 -5.95 38.59 -0.18
N ALA A 132 -6.60 37.42 -0.16
CA ALA A 132 -7.37 36.86 -1.26
C ALA A 132 -8.60 36.09 -0.71
N PRO A 133 -9.57 36.78 -0.11
CA PRO A 133 -10.70 36.14 0.57
C PRO A 133 -11.51 35.27 -0.40
N GLY A 134 -11.73 34.00 -0.05
CA GLY A 134 -12.48 33.06 -0.87
C GLY A 134 -11.73 32.54 -2.10
N TYR A 135 -10.40 32.70 -2.17
CA TYR A 135 -9.58 32.22 -3.29
C TYR A 135 -8.53 31.17 -2.88
N ARG A 136 -8.51 30.04 -3.59
CA ARG A 136 -7.45 29.04 -3.55
C ARG A 136 -6.79 28.95 -4.93
N PRO A 137 -5.51 29.35 -5.09
CA PRO A 137 -4.82 29.22 -6.37
C PRO A 137 -4.69 27.75 -6.82
N ALA A 138 -4.60 27.53 -8.14
CA ALA A 138 -4.15 26.24 -8.67
C ALA A 138 -2.66 26.00 -8.30
N PRO A 139 -2.15 24.75 -8.19
CA PRO A 139 -0.79 24.48 -7.71
C PRO A 139 0.34 25.21 -8.47
N THR A 140 0.20 25.34 -9.79
CA THR A 140 1.16 26.10 -10.64
C THR A 140 1.10 27.60 -10.41
N GLU A 141 -0.10 28.14 -10.13
CA GLU A 141 -0.31 29.55 -9.81
C GLU A 141 0.15 29.88 -8.38
N LEU A 142 -0.09 28.98 -7.42
CA LEU A 142 0.44 29.06 -6.06
C LEU A 142 1.96 29.20 -6.08
N ARG A 143 2.67 28.29 -6.77
CA ARG A 143 4.13 28.36 -6.93
C ARG A 143 4.60 29.69 -7.53
N ARG A 144 3.88 30.21 -8.53
CA ARG A 144 4.20 31.51 -9.17
C ARG A 144 4.03 32.69 -8.20
N LEU A 145 2.98 32.66 -7.37
CA LEU A 145 2.73 33.70 -6.37
C LEU A 145 3.78 33.62 -5.24
N MET A 146 4.00 32.43 -4.68
CA MET A 146 4.95 32.20 -3.60
C MET A 146 6.42 32.40 -3.99
N ALA A 147 6.78 32.38 -5.28
CA ALA A 147 8.13 32.70 -5.75
C ALA A 147 8.58 34.15 -5.49
N GLY A 148 7.66 35.06 -5.12
CA GLY A 148 7.98 36.40 -4.64
C GLY A 148 8.04 36.54 -3.12
N VAL A 149 7.78 35.47 -2.37
CA VAL A 149 7.60 35.50 -0.91
C VAL A 149 8.80 34.85 -0.21
N ALA A 150 9.50 35.66 0.59
CA ALA A 150 10.59 35.21 1.44
C ALA A 150 10.15 35.29 2.92
N ALA A 151 9.80 34.14 3.48
CA ALA A 151 9.41 33.99 4.88
C ALA A 151 10.08 32.74 5.49
N ASP A 152 10.05 32.64 6.81
CA ASP A 152 10.50 31.46 7.55
C ASP A 152 9.28 30.65 7.96
N VAL A 153 8.99 29.58 7.20
CA VAL A 153 7.80 28.74 7.35
C VAL A 153 8.12 27.61 8.33
N VAL A 154 7.36 27.53 9.42
CA VAL A 154 7.52 26.56 10.50
C VAL A 154 6.30 25.63 10.57
N LEU A 155 6.45 24.38 10.16
CA LEU A 155 5.35 23.39 10.11
C LEU A 155 5.47 22.36 11.26
N ASP A 156 4.60 22.45 12.25
CA ASP A 156 4.59 21.55 13.43
C ASP A 156 3.79 20.26 13.10
N ASP A 157 4.40 19.09 13.32
CA ASP A 157 3.81 17.76 13.12
C ASP A 157 3.36 17.45 11.65
N LEU A 158 4.22 17.79 10.68
CA LEU A 158 4.03 17.46 9.26
C LEU A 158 4.44 16.00 8.96
N GLU A 159 3.48 15.08 9.10
CA GLU A 159 3.63 13.70 8.63
C GLU A 159 3.17 13.60 7.16
N ALA A 160 4.14 13.68 6.24
CA ALA A 160 3.90 13.64 4.79
C ALA A 160 4.79 12.59 4.10
N ALA A 161 4.28 11.96 3.04
CA ALA A 161 5.09 11.13 2.16
C ALA A 161 6.10 11.98 1.38
N THR A 162 7.20 11.39 0.91
CA THR A 162 8.28 12.13 0.25
C THR A 162 7.81 12.96 -0.94
N ALA A 163 6.88 12.43 -1.76
CA ALA A 163 6.31 13.14 -2.91
C ALA A 163 5.47 14.37 -2.50
N ASP A 164 4.73 14.28 -1.38
CA ASP A 164 3.95 15.40 -0.86
C ASP A 164 4.85 16.48 -0.22
N LEU A 165 5.94 16.05 0.44
CA LEU A 165 6.97 16.95 0.97
C LEU A 165 7.71 17.69 -0.14
N ASP A 166 8.07 17.01 -1.24
CA ASP A 166 8.61 17.65 -2.44
C ASP A 166 7.61 18.67 -3.01
N GLY A 167 6.31 18.37 -3.00
CA GLY A 167 5.25 19.31 -3.36
C GLY A 167 5.19 20.57 -2.48
N VAL A 168 5.45 20.44 -1.17
CA VAL A 168 5.55 21.58 -0.23
C VAL A 168 6.80 22.42 -0.49
N LEU A 169 7.96 21.79 -0.67
CA LEU A 169 9.22 22.48 -0.99
C LEU A 169 9.10 23.24 -2.33
N ASP A 170 8.60 22.57 -3.36
CA ASP A 170 8.36 23.15 -4.68
C ASP A 170 7.33 24.30 -4.68
N ALA A 171 6.45 24.37 -3.67
CA ALA A 171 5.46 25.45 -3.52
C ALA A 171 6.03 26.68 -2.81
N LEU A 172 7.17 26.56 -2.13
CA LEU A 172 7.79 27.59 -1.28
C LEU A 172 9.23 27.94 -1.71
N PRO A 173 9.53 28.18 -3.02
CA PRO A 173 10.89 28.17 -3.57
C PRO A 173 11.78 29.36 -3.18
N SER A 174 11.30 30.30 -2.35
CA SER A 174 12.06 31.45 -1.84
C SER A 174 11.89 31.66 -0.34
N SER A 175 11.20 30.73 0.32
CA SER A 175 11.02 30.69 1.77
C SER A 175 11.89 29.60 2.37
N VAL A 176 12.28 29.79 3.63
CA VAL A 176 13.05 28.80 4.39
C VAL A 176 12.06 27.93 5.18
N LEU A 177 12.19 26.61 5.08
CA LEU A 177 11.27 25.65 5.70
C LEU A 177 11.90 24.95 6.91
N LEU A 178 11.28 25.08 8.08
CA LEU A 178 11.54 24.26 9.26
C LEU A 178 10.30 23.39 9.54
N PHE A 179 10.45 22.08 9.70
CA PHE A 179 9.32 21.22 10.04
C PHE A 179 9.66 20.11 11.03
N ALA A 180 8.64 19.58 11.72
CA ALA A 180 8.78 18.47 12.65
C ALA A 180 7.95 17.25 12.24
N SER A 181 8.48 16.06 12.53
CA SER A 181 7.81 14.77 12.28
C SER A 181 8.35 13.66 13.22
N GLY A 182 7.67 12.53 13.30
CA GLY A 182 8.09 11.35 14.05
C GLY A 182 9.26 10.60 13.41
N ARG A 183 9.30 10.54 12.08
CA ARG A 183 10.34 9.87 11.28
C ARG A 183 11.15 10.89 10.47
N ARG A 184 12.39 10.55 10.12
CA ARG A 184 13.17 11.32 9.14
C ARG A 184 12.61 11.07 7.73
N THR A 185 12.26 12.15 7.03
CA THR A 185 11.71 12.13 5.66
C THR A 185 12.48 13.03 4.70
N LEU A 186 13.23 14.02 5.21
CA LEU A 186 14.12 14.87 4.42
C LEU A 186 15.42 14.12 4.11
N LEU A 187 15.53 13.66 2.87
CA LEU A 187 16.68 12.94 2.33
C LEU A 187 17.31 13.77 1.20
N GLY A 188 18.51 14.29 1.43
CA GLY A 188 19.34 14.97 0.41
C GLY A 188 18.98 16.42 0.05
N ARG A 189 17.74 16.88 0.28
CA ARG A 189 17.28 18.25 -0.02
C ARG A 189 17.37 19.25 1.15
N GLY A 190 18.11 18.92 2.21
CA GLY A 190 18.27 19.77 3.39
C GLY A 190 18.88 19.01 4.56
N ARG A 191 18.77 19.57 5.78
CA ARG A 191 19.32 18.97 7.01
C ARG A 191 18.26 18.40 7.95
N ALA A 192 18.65 17.40 8.74
CA ALA A 192 17.77 16.74 9.69
C ALA A 192 18.46 16.64 11.06
N LEU A 193 17.79 17.14 12.11
CA LEU A 193 18.19 17.03 13.50
C LEU A 193 17.39 15.90 14.18
N ALA A 194 18.10 14.90 14.68
CA ALA A 194 17.54 13.85 15.53
C ALA A 194 17.45 14.37 16.98
N LEU A 195 16.27 14.75 17.43
CA LEU A 195 16.08 15.38 18.74
C LEU A 195 16.21 14.37 19.88
N GLY A 196 17.31 14.46 20.63
CA GLY A 196 17.54 13.67 21.85
C GLY A 196 16.76 14.17 23.07
N GLY A 197 16.83 13.43 24.19
CA GLY A 197 16.27 13.85 25.48
C GLY A 197 16.98 15.05 26.11
N LEU A 198 16.45 15.53 27.24
CA LEU A 198 17.03 16.63 28.00
C LEU A 198 18.30 16.21 28.74
N GLY A 199 19.22 17.16 28.92
CA GLY A 199 20.34 17.01 29.83
C GLY A 199 19.86 16.87 31.28
N HIS A 200 20.68 16.24 32.14
CA HIS A 200 20.29 15.93 33.51
C HIS A 200 19.76 17.15 34.31
N GLN A 201 20.43 18.31 34.22
CA GLN A 201 19.99 19.53 34.91
C GLN A 201 18.62 20.02 34.40
N ASP A 202 18.41 20.05 33.08
CA ASP A 202 17.13 20.45 32.48
C ASP A 202 16.00 19.47 32.85
N ALA A 203 16.31 18.18 32.99
CA ALA A 203 15.35 17.17 33.44
C ALA A 203 14.93 17.38 34.90
N VAL A 204 15.88 17.69 35.79
CA VAL A 204 15.62 18.03 37.21
C VAL A 204 14.82 19.33 37.34
N ASP A 205 15.13 20.34 36.54
CA ASP A 205 14.37 21.60 36.48
C ASP A 205 12.94 21.38 35.96
N LEU A 206 12.75 20.54 34.95
CA LEU A 206 11.44 20.17 34.43
C LEU A 206 10.58 19.46 35.49
N MET A 207 11.15 18.49 36.20
CA MET A 207 10.47 17.79 37.30
C MET A 207 10.11 18.74 38.46
N SER A 208 11.03 19.63 38.84
CA SER A 208 10.79 20.65 39.88
C SER A 208 9.66 21.61 39.49
N ARG A 209 9.64 22.07 38.23
CA ARG A 209 8.57 22.94 37.71
C ARG A 209 7.22 22.21 37.66
N SER A 210 7.21 20.92 37.33
CA SER A 210 5.97 20.11 37.30
C SER A 210 5.38 19.90 38.70
N LEU A 211 6.23 19.67 39.72
CA LEU A 211 5.82 19.63 41.14
C LEU A 211 5.47 21.00 41.73
N GLY A 212 5.78 22.10 41.04
CA GLY A 212 5.61 23.47 41.56
C GLY A 212 6.53 23.82 42.73
N ARG A 213 7.56 23.01 43.00
CA ARG A 213 8.54 23.19 44.09
C ARG A 213 9.89 22.57 43.72
N PRO A 214 11.01 23.01 44.32
CA PRO A 214 12.28 22.29 44.22
C PRO A 214 12.14 20.83 44.67
N LEU A 215 12.95 19.94 44.10
CA LEU A 215 13.12 18.58 44.62
C LEU A 215 13.71 18.60 46.03
N THR A 216 13.31 17.63 46.85
CA THR A 216 13.94 17.36 48.14
C THR A 216 15.15 16.43 47.96
N THR A 217 16.06 16.41 48.94
CA THR A 217 17.25 15.53 48.92
C THR A 217 16.91 14.03 48.88
N ALA A 218 15.68 13.64 49.25
CA ALA A 218 15.19 12.27 49.10
C ALA A 218 14.71 11.95 47.66
N GLU A 219 14.36 12.97 46.87
CA GLU A 219 13.89 12.86 45.49
C GLU A 219 15.03 12.98 44.47
N GLU A 220 16.17 13.60 44.82
CA GLU A 220 17.35 13.71 43.95
C GLU A 220 17.81 12.35 43.35
N PRO A 221 17.93 11.24 44.11
CA PRO A 221 18.31 9.95 43.53
C PRO A 221 17.23 9.35 42.61
N VAL A 222 15.96 9.63 42.90
CA VAL A 222 14.81 9.17 42.09
C VAL A 222 14.76 9.93 40.76
N ALA A 223 15.06 11.23 40.77
CA ALA A 223 15.17 12.06 39.58
C ALA A 223 16.31 11.60 38.65
N GLU A 224 17.47 11.25 39.20
CA GLU A 224 18.58 10.66 38.44
C GLU A 224 18.18 9.30 37.82
N GLU A 225 17.49 8.43 38.56
CA GLU A 225 17.00 7.14 38.06
C GLU A 225 15.97 7.33 36.93
N LEU A 226 14.99 8.23 37.11
CA LEU A 226 14.00 8.61 36.10
C LEU A 226 14.67 9.18 34.84
N TRP A 227 15.64 10.08 34.98
CA TRP A 227 16.37 10.66 33.85
C TRP A 227 17.09 9.58 33.04
N ARG A 228 17.77 8.63 33.70
CA ARG A 228 18.41 7.48 33.02
C ARG A 228 17.40 6.55 32.34
N ALA A 229 16.35 6.15 33.06
CA ALA A 229 15.34 5.21 32.56
C ALA A 229 14.57 5.76 31.34
N THR A 230 14.42 7.08 31.26
CA THR A 230 13.71 7.77 30.17
C THR A 230 14.65 8.34 29.10
N ALA A 231 15.98 8.17 29.25
CA ALA A 231 17.01 8.87 28.48
C ALA A 231 16.76 10.40 28.38
N GLY A 232 16.19 11.01 29.42
CA GLY A 232 15.81 12.42 29.48
C GLY A 232 14.56 12.81 28.68
N ALA A 233 13.70 11.87 28.26
CA ALA A 233 12.49 12.18 27.52
C ALA A 233 11.51 13.05 28.36
N PRO A 234 11.12 14.26 27.91
CA PRO A 234 10.33 15.20 28.73
C PRO A 234 8.97 14.67 29.20
N LEU A 235 8.21 13.98 28.34
CA LEU A 235 6.83 13.63 28.65
C LEU A 235 6.69 12.54 29.75
N PRO A 236 7.50 11.46 29.75
CA PRO A 236 7.60 10.56 30.91
C PRO A 236 7.98 11.29 32.21
N LEU A 237 8.94 12.22 32.15
CA LEU A 237 9.39 13.01 33.33
C LEU A 237 8.27 13.92 33.87
N LEU A 238 7.48 14.55 32.99
CA LEU A 238 6.31 15.34 33.39
C LEU A 238 5.26 14.48 34.11
N ARG A 239 5.01 13.26 33.62
CA ARG A 239 4.06 12.31 34.23
C ARG A 239 4.55 11.80 35.58
N ALA A 240 5.86 11.56 35.73
CA ALA A 240 6.48 11.10 36.97
C ALA A 240 6.32 12.08 38.15
N ALA A 241 6.08 13.36 37.89
CA ALA A 241 5.71 14.35 38.91
C ALA A 241 4.23 14.21 39.32
N VAL A 242 3.96 13.28 40.23
CA VAL A 242 2.61 12.98 40.72
C VAL A 242 2.26 13.81 41.96
N SER A 243 1.46 14.87 41.78
CA SER A 243 0.82 15.71 42.81
C SER A 243 1.72 16.32 43.89
N ASP A 244 2.33 15.50 44.74
CA ASP A 244 3.17 15.86 45.89
C ASP A 244 4.56 15.18 45.91
N ARG A 245 4.82 14.19 45.03
CA ARG A 245 6.09 13.43 44.97
C ARG A 245 6.54 13.11 43.55
N LEU A 246 7.78 12.66 43.39
CA LEU A 246 8.19 11.86 42.22
C LEU A 246 7.74 10.39 42.36
N ALA A 247 7.28 9.83 41.25
CA ALA A 247 7.13 8.39 41.04
C ALA A 247 8.51 7.74 40.83
N ALA A 248 8.72 6.53 41.34
CA ALA A 248 9.96 5.78 41.07
C ALA A 248 10.00 5.32 39.60
N ALA A 249 11.19 5.07 39.05
CA ALA A 249 11.33 4.66 37.65
C ALA A 249 10.58 3.34 37.34
N VAL A 250 10.49 2.42 38.31
CA VAL A 250 9.70 1.18 38.22
C VAL A 250 8.18 1.40 38.13
N GLU A 251 7.67 2.58 38.50
CA GLU A 251 6.24 2.91 38.41
C GLU A 251 5.83 3.38 36.99
N LEU A 252 6.79 3.72 36.12
CA LEU A 252 6.54 4.39 34.82
C LEU A 252 5.54 3.64 33.92
N ASP A 253 5.68 2.32 33.77
CA ASP A 253 4.83 1.49 32.90
C ASP A 253 3.36 1.49 33.35
N GLY A 254 3.11 1.58 34.66
CA GLY A 254 1.76 1.62 35.24
C GLY A 254 1.18 3.03 35.37
N LEU A 255 2.01 4.06 35.22
CA LEU A 255 1.68 5.43 35.59
C LEU A 255 0.67 6.09 34.65
N LEU A 256 0.84 5.97 33.34
CA LEU A 256 -0.10 6.52 32.36
C LEU A 256 -1.51 5.91 32.49
N PRO A 257 -1.68 4.56 32.53
CA PRO A 257 -2.98 3.95 32.83
C PRO A 257 -3.61 4.47 34.13
N HIS A 258 -2.81 4.64 35.20
CA HIS A 258 -3.30 5.14 36.48
C HIS A 258 -3.78 6.60 36.40
N LEU A 259 -3.03 7.47 35.72
CA LEU A 259 -3.40 8.87 35.49
C LEU A 259 -4.70 9.00 34.68
N LEU A 260 -4.91 8.13 33.68
CA LEU A 260 -6.15 8.08 32.89
C LEU A 260 -7.34 7.56 33.70
N ALA A 261 -7.13 6.52 34.50
CA ALA A 261 -8.16 5.97 35.40
C ALA A 261 -8.60 6.96 36.49
N ALA A 262 -7.72 7.90 36.88
CA ALA A 262 -8.00 8.94 37.86
C ALA A 262 -8.78 10.16 37.30
N LEU A 263 -9.02 10.23 35.98
CA LEU A 263 -9.75 11.34 35.36
C LEU A 263 -11.23 11.37 35.78
N ALA A 264 -11.73 12.53 36.19
CA ALA A 264 -13.11 12.74 36.61
C ALA A 264 -13.69 14.09 36.16
N GLY A 265 -15.01 14.14 35.95
CA GLY A 265 -15.73 15.34 35.52
C GLY A 265 -15.14 15.98 34.26
N ALA A 266 -15.04 17.31 34.25
CA ALA A 266 -14.54 18.06 33.10
C ALA A 266 -13.14 17.66 32.62
N GLU A 267 -12.28 17.08 33.47
CA GLU A 267 -10.98 16.55 33.03
C GLU A 267 -11.13 15.31 32.17
N ARG A 268 -12.08 14.43 32.53
CA ARG A 268 -12.45 13.27 31.72
C ARG A 268 -13.19 13.68 30.46
N ASP A 269 -14.17 14.58 30.56
CA ASP A 269 -14.95 15.04 29.40
C ASP A 269 -14.06 15.69 28.31
N VAL A 270 -13.03 16.46 28.71
CA VAL A 270 -12.02 16.99 27.77
C VAL A 270 -11.22 15.87 27.11
N VAL A 271 -10.67 14.94 27.91
CA VAL A 271 -9.84 13.85 27.38
C VAL A 271 -10.63 12.90 26.47
N GLU A 272 -11.90 12.62 26.79
CA GLU A 272 -12.77 11.79 25.93
C GLU A 272 -13.07 12.48 24.58
N ILE A 273 -13.29 13.81 24.54
CA ILE A 273 -13.45 14.53 23.26
C ILE A 273 -12.14 14.53 22.46
N LEU A 274 -10.99 14.74 23.11
CA LEU A 274 -9.68 14.69 22.45
C LEU A 274 -9.33 13.28 21.97
N ALA A 275 -9.75 12.23 22.69
CA ALA A 275 -9.62 10.83 22.27
C ALA A 275 -10.49 10.48 21.05
N VAL A 276 -11.62 11.17 20.82
CA VAL A 276 -12.35 11.08 19.55
C VAL A 276 -11.56 11.78 18.43
N ALA A 277 -10.96 12.95 18.69
CA ALA A 277 -10.16 13.68 17.69
C ALA A 277 -8.84 12.98 17.29
N ARG A 278 -8.40 11.97 18.07
CA ARG A 278 -7.12 11.25 17.90
C ARG A 278 -5.93 12.22 17.95
N ASP A 279 -5.10 12.22 16.92
CA ASP A 279 -3.96 13.13 16.77
C ASP A 279 -4.38 14.57 16.43
N GLY A 280 -5.64 14.76 16.03
CA GLY A 280 -6.21 16.06 15.71
C GLY A 280 -6.39 16.95 16.94
N GLY A 281 -6.01 18.23 16.79
CA GLY A 281 -6.31 19.26 17.79
C GLY A 281 -7.78 19.68 17.79
N VAL A 282 -8.30 20.03 18.96
CA VAL A 282 -9.61 20.67 19.13
C VAL A 282 -9.41 22.05 19.75
N SER A 283 -9.98 23.08 19.13
CA SER A 283 -9.86 24.46 19.54
C SER A 283 -10.50 24.70 20.91
N THR A 284 -9.90 25.57 21.73
CA THR A 284 -10.47 25.91 23.06
C THR A 284 -11.89 26.49 22.92
N ARG A 285 -12.18 27.16 21.80
CA ARG A 285 -13.51 27.69 21.48
C ARG A 285 -14.51 26.56 21.25
N LEU A 286 -14.18 25.54 20.46
CA LEU A 286 -15.08 24.41 20.25
C LEU A 286 -15.26 23.56 21.51
N LEU A 287 -14.19 23.28 22.28
CA LEU A 287 -14.31 22.60 23.58
C LEU A 287 -15.27 23.35 24.53
N THR A 288 -15.24 24.69 24.54
CA THR A 288 -16.16 25.51 25.35
C THR A 288 -17.62 25.37 24.90
N VAL A 289 -17.88 25.23 23.59
CA VAL A 289 -19.23 24.99 23.04
C VAL A 289 -19.71 23.57 23.36
N LEU A 290 -18.86 22.57 23.18
CA LEU A 290 -19.22 21.16 23.38
C LEU A 290 -19.43 20.81 24.87
N LEU A 291 -18.66 21.41 25.77
CA LEU A 291 -18.70 21.19 27.23
C LEU A 291 -19.52 22.26 27.97
N GLY A 292 -20.49 22.87 27.30
CA GLY A 292 -21.25 24.04 27.79
C GLY A 292 -21.70 23.92 29.26
N GLY A 293 -21.32 24.90 30.07
CA GLY A 293 -21.57 24.93 31.52
C GLY A 293 -20.33 24.73 32.39
N VAL A 294 -19.23 24.21 31.85
CA VAL A 294 -17.94 24.12 32.56
C VAL A 294 -17.31 25.51 32.71
N THR A 295 -17.20 26.00 33.95
CA THR A 295 -16.42 27.20 34.27
C THR A 295 -14.94 26.87 34.41
N GLY A 296 -14.06 27.79 33.96
CA GLY A 296 -12.61 27.62 34.12
C GLY A 296 -11.95 26.56 33.23
N LEU A 297 -12.56 26.19 32.09
CA LEU A 297 -12.05 25.18 31.15
C LEU A 297 -10.56 25.36 30.78
N ALA A 298 -10.08 26.60 30.63
CA ALA A 298 -8.66 26.86 30.38
C ALA A 298 -7.75 26.27 31.47
N ALA A 299 -8.11 26.41 32.75
CA ALA A 299 -7.36 25.85 33.87
C ALA A 299 -7.50 24.31 33.96
N VAL A 300 -8.57 23.73 33.41
CA VAL A 300 -8.72 22.27 33.26
C VAL A 300 -7.68 21.77 32.24
N CYS A 301 -7.61 22.40 31.07
CA CYS A 301 -6.63 22.06 30.04
C CYS A 301 -5.19 22.28 30.50
N ASP A 302 -4.90 23.40 31.19
CA ASP A 302 -3.56 23.68 31.76
C ASP A 302 -3.11 22.57 32.73
N ARG A 303 -4.00 22.06 33.59
CA ARG A 303 -3.70 20.93 34.49
C ARG A 303 -3.52 19.60 33.78
N LEU A 304 -4.24 19.35 32.68
CA LEU A 304 -4.06 18.15 31.86
C LEU A 304 -2.72 18.21 31.10
N ALA A 305 -2.33 19.40 30.65
CA ALA A 305 -1.07 19.64 29.96
C ALA A 305 0.13 19.51 30.90
N ALA A 306 0.04 20.05 32.12
CA ALA A 306 1.07 19.89 33.15
C ALA A 306 1.35 18.41 33.49
N ARG A 307 0.30 17.56 33.54
CA ARG A 307 0.42 16.10 33.74
C ARG A 307 0.83 15.32 32.48
N GLY A 308 1.09 15.97 31.36
CA GLY A 308 1.47 15.29 30.11
C GLY A 308 0.38 14.37 29.52
N LEU A 309 -0.90 14.70 29.74
CA LEU A 309 -2.05 13.96 29.18
C LEU A 309 -2.60 14.61 27.90
N VAL A 310 -2.43 15.92 27.74
CA VAL A 310 -2.79 16.67 26.53
C VAL A 310 -1.63 17.59 26.12
N VAL A 311 -1.55 17.92 24.84
CA VAL A 311 -0.54 18.84 24.28
C VAL A 311 -1.26 20.09 23.79
N ALA A 312 -0.80 21.27 24.20
CA ALA A 312 -1.34 22.52 23.68
C ALA A 312 -0.96 22.71 22.20
N THR A 313 -1.95 23.02 21.36
CA THR A 313 -1.77 23.41 19.95
C THR A 313 -1.81 24.93 19.82
N GLU A 314 -1.68 25.46 18.60
CA GLU A 314 -1.80 26.91 18.35
C GLU A 314 -3.16 27.47 18.81
N HIS A 315 -4.22 26.71 18.60
CA HIS A 315 -5.60 27.14 18.81
C HIS A 315 -6.34 26.42 19.95
N GLY A 316 -5.79 25.32 20.48
CA GLY A 316 -6.44 24.50 21.50
C GLY A 316 -5.54 23.42 22.06
N HIS A 317 -5.99 22.18 22.07
CA HIS A 317 -5.25 21.04 22.62
C HIS A 317 -5.50 19.77 21.78
N ARG A 318 -4.52 18.86 21.74
CA ARG A 318 -4.66 17.48 21.24
C ARG A 318 -4.33 16.48 22.36
N LEU A 319 -4.72 15.22 22.21
CA LEU A 319 -4.32 14.17 23.16
C LEU A 319 -2.80 13.97 23.12
N ALA A 320 -2.18 13.52 24.21
CA ALA A 320 -0.76 13.18 24.17
C ALA A 320 -0.52 11.93 23.27
N PRO A 321 0.41 11.98 22.30
CA PRO A 321 0.50 10.97 21.24
C PRO A 321 0.88 9.55 21.71
N GLU A 322 1.46 9.40 22.90
CA GLU A 322 1.67 8.07 23.51
C GLU A 322 0.35 7.36 23.90
N ILE A 323 -0.79 8.07 23.96
CA ILE A 323 -2.09 7.51 24.33
C ILE A 323 -2.75 6.89 23.09
N GLY A 324 -2.17 5.78 22.64
CA GLY A 324 -2.65 4.99 21.51
C GLY A 324 -3.27 3.64 21.92
N GLY A 325 -3.60 2.82 20.93
CA GLY A 325 -3.95 1.41 21.10
C GLY A 325 -5.06 1.15 22.13
N GLY A 326 -4.77 0.27 23.11
CA GLY A 326 -5.72 -0.10 24.16
C GLY A 326 -6.13 1.07 25.06
N LEU A 327 -5.21 1.98 25.40
CA LEU A 327 -5.51 3.15 26.24
C LEU A 327 -6.44 4.13 25.52
N LEU A 328 -6.24 4.33 24.21
CA LEU A 328 -7.16 5.14 23.42
C LEU A 328 -8.55 4.50 23.34
N ALA A 329 -8.64 3.17 23.30
CA ALA A 329 -9.90 2.43 23.29
C ALA A 329 -10.67 2.53 24.63
N GLU A 330 -9.98 2.56 25.77
CA GLU A 330 -10.57 2.77 27.11
C GLU A 330 -11.15 4.20 27.30
N LEU A 331 -10.68 5.16 26.50
CA LEU A 331 -11.16 6.54 26.46
C LEU A 331 -12.26 6.79 25.42
N GLN A 332 -12.62 5.80 24.57
CA GLN A 332 -13.65 6.01 23.56
C GLN A 332 -15.04 6.15 24.19
N PRO A 333 -15.80 7.21 23.88
CA PRO A 333 -17.17 7.34 24.37
C PRO A 333 -18.08 6.25 23.82
N GLY A 334 -19.04 5.79 24.63
CA GLY A 334 -20.05 4.83 24.18
C GLY A 334 -20.98 5.41 23.09
N ALA A 335 -21.65 4.54 22.34
CA ALA A 335 -22.48 4.91 21.17
C ALA A 335 -23.49 6.05 21.42
N ALA A 336 -24.09 6.14 22.63
CA ALA A 336 -24.99 7.23 22.98
C ALA A 336 -24.26 8.58 23.15
N ALA A 337 -23.05 8.58 23.71
CA ALA A 337 -22.23 9.78 23.84
C ALA A 337 -21.70 10.25 22.47
N LEU A 338 -21.32 9.32 21.59
CA LEU A 338 -20.93 9.63 20.20
C LEU A 338 -22.10 10.24 19.40
N ALA A 339 -23.32 9.72 19.53
CA ALA A 339 -24.51 10.34 18.94
C ALA A 339 -24.76 11.76 19.47
N MET A 340 -24.64 11.98 20.78
CA MET A 340 -24.75 13.32 21.37
C MET A 340 -23.66 14.28 20.87
N LEU A 341 -22.42 13.81 20.75
CA LEU A 341 -21.30 14.59 20.23
C LEU A 341 -21.55 14.99 18.77
N ALA A 342 -21.94 14.04 17.92
CA ALA A 342 -22.30 14.31 16.53
C ALA A 342 -23.46 15.30 16.41
N GLY A 343 -24.48 15.19 17.27
CA GLY A 343 -25.58 16.16 17.36
C GLY A 343 -25.13 17.57 17.77
N ARG A 344 -24.27 17.71 18.78
CA ARG A 344 -23.71 19.01 19.21
C ARG A 344 -22.83 19.64 18.13
N LEU A 345 -22.01 18.83 17.45
CA LEU A 345 -21.19 19.29 16.32
C LEU A 345 -22.08 19.74 15.15
N THR A 346 -23.14 18.99 14.83
CA THR A 346 -24.12 19.37 13.79
C THR A 346 -24.78 20.70 14.11
N GLN A 347 -25.19 20.90 15.37
CA GLN A 347 -25.77 22.17 15.84
C GLN A 347 -24.77 23.33 15.77
N TRP A 348 -23.51 23.11 16.17
CA TRP A 348 -22.47 24.13 16.14
C TRP A 348 -22.12 24.57 14.72
N VAL A 349 -21.92 23.62 13.81
CA VAL A 349 -21.65 23.87 12.39
C VAL A 349 -22.82 24.61 11.73
N SER A 350 -24.05 24.24 12.06
CA SER A 350 -25.27 24.87 11.53
C SER A 350 -25.62 26.22 12.17
N ALA A 351 -24.91 26.64 13.22
CA ALA A 351 -25.24 27.85 13.97
C ALA A 351 -24.91 29.13 13.19
N THR A 352 -25.85 30.08 13.19
CA THR A 352 -25.64 31.41 12.59
C THR A 352 -24.45 32.12 13.24
N GLY A 353 -23.42 32.41 12.45
CA GLY A 353 -22.19 33.06 12.91
C GLY A 353 -20.97 32.14 13.06
N THR A 354 -21.14 30.81 12.95
CA THR A 354 -20.01 29.88 12.82
C THR A 354 -19.32 30.12 11.47
N GLN A 355 -18.04 30.50 11.50
CA GLN A 355 -17.27 30.84 10.30
C GLN A 355 -16.71 29.59 9.60
N PRO A 356 -16.61 29.55 8.27
CA PRO A 356 -15.97 28.45 7.52
C PRO A 356 -14.57 28.08 8.05
N ALA A 357 -13.73 29.07 8.31
CA ALA A 357 -12.39 28.88 8.89
C ALA A 357 -12.41 28.36 10.35
N ALA A 358 -13.53 28.43 11.07
CA ALA A 358 -13.69 27.77 12.36
C ALA A 358 -14.05 26.29 12.19
N VAL A 359 -14.88 25.95 11.21
CA VAL A 359 -15.22 24.56 10.87
C VAL A 359 -14.00 23.80 10.35
N ALA A 360 -13.21 24.41 9.47
CA ALA A 360 -11.98 23.80 8.94
C ALA A 360 -10.92 23.53 10.01
N ARG A 361 -10.74 24.46 10.97
CA ARG A 361 -9.78 24.32 12.08
C ARG A 361 -10.05 23.09 12.95
N ASP A 362 -11.31 22.75 13.15
CA ASP A 362 -11.75 21.62 13.98
C ASP A 362 -12.20 20.41 13.12
N ALA A 363 -11.83 20.36 11.84
CA ALA A 363 -12.27 19.34 10.90
C ALA A 363 -11.80 17.92 11.25
N ALA A 364 -10.66 17.76 11.93
CA ALA A 364 -10.21 16.46 12.41
C ALA A 364 -11.21 15.82 13.39
N LEU A 365 -11.75 16.61 14.33
CA LEU A 365 -12.80 16.15 15.24
C LEU A 365 -14.11 15.85 14.49
N LEU A 366 -14.47 16.64 13.47
CA LEU A 366 -15.66 16.37 12.64
C LEU A 366 -15.53 15.02 11.93
N THR A 367 -14.44 14.79 11.20
CA THR A 367 -14.16 13.53 10.49
C THR A 367 -14.14 12.34 11.44
N ALA A 368 -13.42 12.45 12.56
CA ALA A 368 -13.30 11.35 13.50
C ALA A 368 -14.60 11.07 14.28
N ALA A 369 -15.42 12.09 14.56
CA ALA A 369 -16.75 11.90 15.14
C ALA A 369 -17.73 11.22 14.16
N ILE A 370 -17.66 11.52 12.86
CA ILE A 370 -18.44 10.82 11.81
C ILE A 370 -18.03 9.33 11.78
N GLU A 371 -16.73 9.05 11.73
CA GLU A 371 -16.19 7.68 11.71
C GLU A 371 -16.56 6.89 12.98
N ALA A 372 -16.34 7.48 14.16
CA ALA A 372 -16.65 6.84 15.44
C ALA A 372 -18.15 6.59 15.64
N ALA A 373 -19.01 7.57 15.31
CA ALA A 373 -20.46 7.39 15.38
C ALA A 373 -20.94 6.30 14.40
N SER A 374 -20.47 6.30 13.15
CA SER A 374 -20.81 5.26 12.18
C SER A 374 -20.39 3.86 12.67
N ALA A 375 -19.15 3.71 13.14
CA ALA A 375 -18.62 2.46 13.70
C ALA A 375 -19.38 1.99 14.97
N ALA A 376 -19.86 2.91 15.80
CA ALA A 376 -20.67 2.63 16.98
C ALA A 376 -22.17 2.35 16.69
N GLY A 377 -22.54 2.19 15.42
CA GLY A 377 -23.94 1.95 15.01
C GLY A 377 -24.83 3.19 15.17
N ARG A 378 -24.29 4.36 14.83
CA ARG A 378 -24.99 5.66 14.70
C ARG A 378 -24.71 6.31 13.33
N PRO A 379 -24.95 5.60 12.22
CA PRO A 379 -24.63 6.12 10.88
C PRO A 379 -25.53 7.29 10.47
N GLN A 380 -26.76 7.40 11.02
CA GLN A 380 -27.67 8.51 10.72
C GLN A 380 -27.14 9.85 11.26
N GLU A 381 -26.71 9.90 12.52
CA GLU A 381 -26.12 11.09 13.12
C GLU A 381 -24.79 11.47 12.44
N ALA A 382 -23.99 10.47 12.06
CA ALA A 382 -22.76 10.67 11.28
C ALA A 382 -23.02 11.29 9.90
N ALA A 383 -24.01 10.77 9.16
CA ALA A 383 -24.38 11.30 7.84
C ALA A 383 -24.95 12.73 7.91
N HIS A 384 -25.78 13.03 8.93
CA HIS A 384 -26.30 14.37 9.15
C HIS A 384 -25.18 15.37 9.50
N LEU A 385 -24.19 14.97 10.31
CA LEU A 385 -23.03 15.80 10.62
C LEU A 385 -22.21 16.11 9.34
N ALA A 386 -21.97 15.10 8.50
CA ALA A 386 -21.28 15.30 7.23
C ALA A 386 -22.03 16.26 6.28
N LYS A 387 -23.36 16.10 6.15
CA LYS A 387 -24.21 17.00 5.34
C LYS A 387 -24.16 18.44 5.84
N ALA A 388 -24.21 18.65 7.15
CA ALA A 388 -24.11 19.99 7.75
C ALA A 388 -22.71 20.62 7.59
N ALA A 389 -21.64 19.83 7.69
CA ALA A 389 -20.26 20.32 7.58
C ALA A 389 -19.82 20.62 6.15
N SER A 390 -20.37 19.94 5.14
CA SER A 390 -19.96 20.10 3.73
C SER A 390 -19.93 21.57 3.25
N PRO A 391 -21.00 22.39 3.37
CA PRO A 391 -20.97 23.76 2.86
C PRO A 391 -19.91 24.64 3.53
N ALA A 392 -19.73 24.50 4.84
CA ALA A 392 -18.75 25.29 5.58
C ALA A 392 -17.31 24.87 5.24
N LEU A 393 -17.06 23.59 4.96
CA LEU A 393 -15.76 23.10 4.51
C LEU A 393 -15.46 23.48 3.05
N ALA A 394 -16.46 23.44 2.16
CA ALA A 394 -16.35 23.97 0.80
C ALA A 394 -15.97 25.46 0.81
N CYS A 395 -16.74 26.28 1.53
CA CYS A 395 -16.45 27.71 1.72
C CYS A 395 -15.15 28.00 2.46
N SER A 396 -14.57 27.02 3.16
CA SER A 396 -13.28 27.18 3.83
C SER A 396 -12.07 27.03 2.91
N LEU A 397 -12.25 26.58 1.66
CA LEU A 397 -11.17 26.28 0.71
C LEU A 397 -10.26 25.09 1.09
N ARG A 398 -10.49 24.41 2.23
CA ARG A 398 -9.67 23.25 2.67
C ARG A 398 -10.21 21.96 2.04
N THR A 399 -9.79 21.70 0.80
CA THR A 399 -10.29 20.63 -0.07
C THR A 399 -9.92 19.21 0.38
N GLY A 400 -8.87 19.07 1.21
CA GLY A 400 -8.54 17.81 1.88
C GLY A 400 -9.55 17.51 2.98
N ALA A 401 -9.72 18.43 3.93
CA ALA A 401 -10.68 18.34 5.03
C ALA A 401 -12.12 18.15 4.54
N TRP A 402 -12.54 18.90 3.51
CA TRP A 402 -13.83 18.72 2.86
C TRP A 402 -13.99 17.30 2.30
N GLY A 403 -12.95 16.77 1.64
CA GLY A 403 -12.96 15.43 1.08
C GLY A 403 -13.11 14.31 2.11
N GLN A 404 -12.39 14.40 3.23
CA GLN A 404 -12.47 13.40 4.29
C GLN A 404 -13.90 13.32 4.89
N VAL A 405 -14.54 14.47 5.11
CA VAL A 405 -15.91 14.54 5.62
C VAL A 405 -16.92 14.00 4.62
N LEU A 406 -16.77 14.30 3.33
CA LEU A 406 -17.64 13.77 2.28
C LEU A 406 -17.52 12.25 2.16
N GLU A 407 -16.29 11.71 2.08
CA GLU A 407 -16.04 10.27 1.91
C GLU A 407 -16.61 9.45 3.08
N ARG A 408 -16.34 9.85 4.33
CA ARG A 408 -16.91 9.21 5.52
C ARG A 408 -18.43 9.42 5.62
N GLY A 409 -18.92 10.56 5.14
CA GLY A 409 -20.34 10.90 5.11
C GLY A 409 -21.17 10.05 4.14
N VAL A 410 -20.64 9.74 2.95
CA VAL A 410 -21.31 8.86 1.96
C VAL A 410 -21.45 7.44 2.51
N ASP A 411 -20.39 6.86 3.07
CA ASP A 411 -20.44 5.54 3.71
C ASP A 411 -21.44 5.50 4.88
N ALA A 412 -21.46 6.54 5.71
CA ALA A 412 -22.46 6.68 6.77
C ALA A 412 -23.90 6.80 6.22
N ALA A 413 -24.12 7.59 5.17
CA ALA A 413 -25.44 7.77 4.56
C ALA A 413 -25.97 6.47 3.95
N ASP A 414 -25.12 5.70 3.26
CA ASP A 414 -25.50 4.40 2.71
C ASP A 414 -25.81 3.37 3.80
N ARG A 415 -25.01 3.31 4.87
CA ARG A 415 -25.30 2.44 6.04
C ARG A 415 -26.60 2.81 6.75
N ALA A 416 -26.97 4.08 6.74
CA ALA A 416 -28.23 4.58 7.30
C ALA A 416 -29.43 4.46 6.34
N GLY A 417 -29.20 4.15 5.05
CA GLY A 417 -30.24 4.17 4.01
C GLY A 417 -30.72 5.58 3.62
N LEU A 418 -29.97 6.62 3.97
CA LEU A 418 -30.31 8.04 3.74
C LEU A 418 -29.92 8.46 2.32
N ARG A 419 -30.71 8.02 1.32
CA ARG A 419 -30.40 8.23 -0.10
C ARG A 419 -30.35 9.69 -0.53
N ASP A 420 -31.12 10.58 0.09
CA ASP A 420 -31.05 12.03 -0.17
C ASP A 420 -29.70 12.63 0.30
N VAL A 421 -29.20 12.16 1.44
CA VAL A 421 -27.91 12.56 1.99
C VAL A 421 -26.77 11.98 1.16
N ALA A 422 -26.88 10.70 0.76
CA ALA A 422 -25.92 10.05 -0.12
C ALA A 422 -25.83 10.75 -1.50
N ALA A 423 -26.96 11.10 -2.12
CA ALA A 423 -27.00 11.85 -3.38
C ALA A 423 -26.26 13.20 -3.28
N TYR A 424 -26.58 13.99 -2.25
CA TYR A 424 -25.95 15.28 -2.00
C TYR A 424 -24.43 15.14 -1.78
N LEU A 425 -24.00 14.32 -0.81
CA LEU A 425 -22.57 14.18 -0.48
C LEU A 425 -21.75 13.62 -1.65
N THR A 426 -22.33 12.72 -2.45
CA THR A 426 -21.68 12.19 -3.66
C THR A 426 -21.53 13.24 -4.75
N HIS A 427 -22.51 14.14 -4.92
CA HIS A 427 -22.40 15.27 -5.85
C HIS A 427 -21.35 16.28 -5.38
N GLU A 428 -21.35 16.65 -4.10
CA GLU A 428 -20.35 17.56 -3.53
C GLU A 428 -18.93 17.01 -3.68
N ASP A 429 -18.73 15.70 -3.57
CA ASP A 429 -17.44 15.07 -3.84
C ASP A 429 -17.08 15.09 -5.34
N GLY A 430 -18.07 15.00 -6.22
CA GLY A 430 -17.91 15.29 -7.65
C GLY A 430 -17.43 16.72 -7.91
N VAL A 431 -18.06 17.72 -7.29
CA VAL A 431 -17.65 19.13 -7.35
C VAL A 431 -16.21 19.29 -6.87
N ARG A 432 -15.88 18.75 -5.68
CA ARG A 432 -14.54 18.80 -5.09
C ARG A 432 -13.49 18.13 -5.98
N LYS A 433 -13.79 16.95 -6.54
CA LYS A 433 -12.90 16.24 -7.48
C LYS A 433 -12.70 17.03 -8.78
N LEU A 434 -13.73 17.71 -9.29
CA LEU A 434 -13.62 18.55 -10.47
C LEU A 434 -12.67 19.73 -10.25
N VAL A 435 -12.86 20.49 -9.17
CA VAL A 435 -12.04 21.69 -8.87
C VAL A 435 -10.62 21.38 -8.39
N THR A 436 -10.37 20.14 -7.92
CA THR A 436 -9.02 19.62 -7.63
C THR A 436 -8.37 18.92 -8.83
N GLY A 437 -8.94 19.05 -10.04
CA GLY A 437 -8.38 18.52 -11.29
C GLY A 437 -8.59 17.03 -11.55
N LYS A 438 -9.24 16.30 -10.64
CA LYS A 438 -9.50 14.85 -10.71
C LYS A 438 -10.72 14.53 -11.60
N ARG A 439 -10.75 15.06 -12.82
CA ARG A 439 -11.92 15.07 -13.74
C ARG A 439 -12.59 13.71 -13.95
N LEU A 440 -11.84 12.64 -14.18
CA LEU A 440 -12.42 11.29 -14.37
C LEU A 440 -13.14 10.78 -13.10
N LEU A 441 -12.57 11.05 -11.93
CA LEU A 441 -13.20 10.68 -10.64
C LEU A 441 -14.40 11.59 -10.34
N ALA A 442 -14.39 12.84 -10.79
CA ALA A 442 -15.54 13.74 -10.71
C ALA A 442 -16.71 13.23 -11.56
N GLY A 443 -16.44 12.85 -12.82
CA GLY A 443 -17.46 12.26 -13.70
C GLY A 443 -18.11 11.00 -13.12
N ALA A 444 -17.31 10.11 -12.54
CA ALA A 444 -17.81 8.92 -11.84
C ALA A 444 -18.69 9.27 -10.62
N ALA A 445 -18.29 10.27 -9.82
CA ALA A 445 -19.07 10.73 -8.67
C ALA A 445 -20.40 11.38 -9.11
N PHE A 446 -20.40 12.24 -10.13
CA PHE A 446 -21.64 12.82 -10.67
C PHE A 446 -22.60 11.75 -11.21
N ALA A 447 -22.09 10.73 -11.92
CA ALA A 447 -22.90 9.60 -12.38
C ALA A 447 -23.50 8.77 -11.24
N ALA A 448 -22.76 8.59 -10.13
CA ALA A 448 -23.25 7.93 -8.92
C ALA A 448 -24.32 8.78 -8.20
N ALA A 449 -24.12 10.10 -8.08
CA ALA A 449 -25.13 11.02 -7.56
C ALA A 449 -26.42 11.00 -8.40
N ALA A 450 -26.30 10.97 -9.74
CA ALA A 450 -27.42 10.79 -10.65
C ALA A 450 -28.18 9.48 -10.39
N ALA A 451 -27.49 8.39 -10.07
CA ALA A 451 -28.14 7.12 -9.72
C ALA A 451 -29.00 7.25 -8.44
N TYR A 452 -28.48 7.84 -7.36
CA TYR A 452 -29.27 8.08 -6.15
C TYR A 452 -30.48 8.99 -6.41
N TRP A 453 -30.33 10.06 -7.20
CA TRP A 453 -31.47 10.93 -7.55
C TRP A 453 -32.54 10.23 -8.39
N ARG A 454 -32.17 9.26 -9.25
CA ARG A 454 -33.15 8.38 -9.92
C ARG A 454 -33.87 7.45 -8.94
N GLU A 455 -33.18 6.87 -7.95
CA GLU A 455 -33.82 6.08 -6.87
C GLU A 455 -34.86 6.91 -6.09
N LEU A 456 -34.57 8.20 -5.88
CA LEU A 456 -35.46 9.16 -5.21
C LEU A 456 -36.58 9.73 -6.11
N GLY A 457 -36.61 9.36 -7.40
CA GLY A 457 -37.57 9.90 -8.37
C GLY A 457 -37.33 11.36 -8.79
N SER A 458 -36.17 11.95 -8.46
CA SER A 458 -35.84 13.34 -8.79
C SER A 458 -35.15 13.44 -10.15
N THR A 459 -35.96 13.50 -11.22
CA THR A 459 -35.50 13.48 -12.61
C THR A 459 -34.62 14.69 -12.98
N GLU A 460 -34.93 15.87 -12.46
CA GLU A 460 -34.19 17.11 -12.74
C GLU A 460 -32.75 17.05 -12.17
N HIS A 461 -32.60 16.69 -10.90
CA HIS A 461 -31.29 16.54 -10.26
C HIS A 461 -30.46 15.43 -10.93
N ALA A 462 -31.10 14.30 -11.27
CA ALA A 462 -30.43 13.22 -11.99
C ALA A 462 -29.92 13.66 -13.37
N ALA A 463 -30.74 14.38 -14.15
CA ALA A 463 -30.35 14.89 -15.47
C ALA A 463 -29.18 15.88 -15.38
N ALA A 464 -29.25 16.84 -14.46
CA ALA A 464 -28.19 17.82 -14.25
C ALA A 464 -26.86 17.19 -13.77
N ALA A 465 -26.94 16.08 -13.02
CA ALA A 465 -25.77 15.30 -12.62
C ALA A 465 -25.20 14.46 -13.79
N ASP A 466 -26.06 13.89 -14.65
CA ASP A 466 -25.61 13.24 -15.90
C ASP A 466 -24.96 14.24 -16.89
N ASP A 467 -25.45 15.47 -16.96
CA ASP A 467 -24.83 16.56 -17.73
C ASP A 467 -23.42 16.88 -17.19
N ALA A 468 -23.28 17.04 -15.87
CA ALA A 468 -21.99 17.26 -15.22
C ALA A 468 -21.02 16.07 -15.43
N ALA A 469 -21.52 14.83 -15.36
CA ALA A 469 -20.74 13.63 -15.64
C ALA A 469 -20.23 13.59 -17.08
N ARG A 470 -21.09 13.91 -18.07
CA ARG A 470 -20.71 14.01 -19.49
C ARG A 470 -19.71 15.14 -19.75
N ALA A 471 -19.89 16.31 -19.12
CA ALA A 471 -18.95 17.42 -19.24
C ALA A 471 -17.54 17.08 -18.72
N CYS A 472 -17.41 16.15 -17.77
CA CYS A 472 -16.12 15.65 -17.29
C CYS A 472 -15.44 14.64 -18.23
N GLY A 473 -16.19 14.04 -19.17
CA GLY A 473 -15.74 12.98 -20.08
C GLY A 473 -15.43 13.44 -21.51
N GLY A 474 -15.28 14.75 -21.75
CA GLY A 474 -14.99 15.31 -23.07
C GLY A 474 -13.63 14.88 -23.64
N ASP A 475 -13.57 14.76 -24.96
CA ASP A 475 -12.39 14.33 -25.73
C ASP A 475 -11.17 15.23 -25.47
N PRO A 476 -9.94 14.70 -25.28
CA PRO A 476 -8.74 15.54 -25.05
C PRO A 476 -8.30 16.40 -26.25
N ALA A 477 -9.00 16.32 -27.39
CA ALA A 477 -8.58 16.87 -28.67
C ALA A 477 -9.26 18.19 -29.09
N SER A 478 -10.36 18.62 -28.43
CA SER A 478 -11.09 19.83 -28.83
C SER A 478 -10.59 21.08 -28.10
N GLY A 479 -9.43 21.60 -28.52
CA GLY A 479 -9.05 22.97 -28.23
C GLY A 479 -9.69 23.94 -29.24
N GLY A 480 -10.60 24.79 -28.78
CA GLY A 480 -11.11 25.95 -29.53
C GLY A 480 -12.11 25.67 -30.67
N ASP A 481 -13.40 25.83 -30.40
CA ASP A 481 -14.19 26.92 -31.01
C ASP A 481 -15.64 26.92 -30.50
N THR A 482 -16.01 27.94 -29.73
CA THR A 482 -17.40 28.20 -29.34
C THR A 482 -17.98 29.32 -30.20
N THR A 483 -18.48 28.98 -31.39
CA THR A 483 -19.41 29.83 -32.15
C THR A 483 -20.81 29.23 -32.10
N ALA A 484 -21.66 29.76 -31.22
CA ALA A 484 -23.07 29.44 -31.18
C ALA A 484 -23.86 30.34 -32.16
N GLY A 485 -24.84 29.74 -32.85
CA GLY A 485 -25.82 30.45 -33.68
C GLY A 485 -25.79 30.03 -35.16
N GLY A 486 -26.87 29.53 -35.76
CA GLY A 486 -28.18 29.22 -35.18
C GLY A 486 -29.13 28.62 -36.21
N ASP A 487 -30.21 27.98 -35.75
CA ASP A 487 -31.21 27.36 -36.62
C ASP A 487 -32.11 28.39 -37.34
N ALA A 488 -32.42 28.17 -38.62
CA ALA A 488 -33.81 28.09 -39.11
C ALA A 488 -33.93 27.84 -40.63
N ALA A 489 -34.62 26.75 -40.98
CA ALA A 489 -35.51 26.56 -42.15
C ALA A 489 -34.99 26.69 -43.60
N GLY A 490 -35.48 25.80 -44.48
CA GLY A 490 -35.51 26.03 -45.93
C GLY A 490 -35.29 24.77 -46.78
N ASP A 491 -36.36 24.21 -47.32
CA ASP A 491 -36.33 23.13 -48.32
C ASP A 491 -36.24 23.69 -49.76
N GLY A 492 -35.67 22.91 -50.69
CA GLY A 492 -35.92 23.03 -52.14
C GLY A 492 -35.14 24.05 -53.00
N GLY A 493 -34.10 23.56 -53.70
CA GLY A 493 -34.10 23.53 -55.19
C GLY A 493 -33.66 24.73 -56.07
N ALA A 494 -32.89 24.38 -57.12
CA ALA A 494 -32.77 25.01 -58.46
C ALA A 494 -31.74 26.14 -58.74
N ASP A 495 -30.74 25.77 -59.57
CA ASP A 495 -30.22 26.42 -60.80
C ASP A 495 -29.65 27.86 -60.88
N ALA A 496 -28.71 27.97 -61.86
CA ALA A 496 -28.31 29.15 -62.66
C ALA A 496 -27.02 29.95 -62.30
N SER A 497 -25.89 29.43 -62.81
CA SER A 497 -24.96 30.10 -63.78
C SER A 497 -24.30 31.48 -63.56
N SER A 498 -23.02 31.56 -64.01
CA SER A 498 -22.29 32.74 -64.55
C SER A 498 -21.80 33.81 -63.53
N ASP A 499 -20.68 34.51 -63.70
CA ASP A 499 -19.55 34.37 -64.65
C ASP A 499 -18.27 35.08 -64.13
N LEU A 500 -17.17 34.95 -64.89
CA LEU A 500 -15.98 35.84 -65.06
C LEU A 500 -15.95 37.22 -64.33
N GLY A 501 -14.83 37.80 -63.86
CA GLY A 501 -13.40 37.42 -63.92
C GLY A 501 -12.45 38.65 -63.81
N THR A 502 -11.16 38.40 -63.54
CA THR A 502 -9.98 39.23 -63.94
C THR A 502 -9.68 40.60 -63.26
N GLN A 503 -8.38 40.89 -63.11
CA GLN A 503 -7.70 42.13 -62.63
C GLN A 503 -7.80 43.31 -63.69
N PRO A 504 -7.13 44.51 -63.60
CA PRO A 504 -6.06 44.96 -62.68
C PRO A 504 -5.96 46.48 -62.27
N ASP A 505 -4.95 46.74 -61.42
CA ASP A 505 -3.93 47.83 -61.45
C ASP A 505 -4.07 49.25 -60.82
N LEU A 506 -2.91 49.66 -60.25
CA LEU A 506 -2.31 51.00 -59.99
C LEU A 506 -3.00 52.07 -59.11
N THR A 507 -2.28 52.56 -58.08
CA THR A 507 -1.51 53.84 -58.16
C THR A 507 -0.69 54.15 -56.88
N ASP A 508 0.48 54.78 -57.06
CA ASP A 508 1.32 55.48 -56.06
C ASP A 508 1.94 56.72 -56.77
N PRO A 509 2.31 57.82 -56.08
CA PRO A 509 3.75 58.12 -55.94
C PRO A 509 4.24 58.99 -54.74
N GLY A 510 5.41 58.64 -54.18
CA GLY A 510 6.46 59.58 -53.69
C GLY A 510 6.67 59.73 -52.17
N ALA A 511 7.85 60.12 -51.63
CA ALA A 511 9.15 60.51 -52.23
C ALA A 511 10.32 60.56 -51.18
N TYR A 512 11.60 60.51 -51.65
CA TYR A 512 12.90 60.85 -50.96
C TYR A 512 13.14 60.43 -49.48
N GLY A 513 14.10 59.55 -49.15
CA GLY A 513 15.57 59.78 -49.05
C GLY A 513 16.04 59.50 -47.59
N THR A 514 17.27 59.14 -47.21
CA THR A 514 18.60 59.00 -47.86
C THR A 514 19.47 57.97 -47.08
N ASP A 515 20.41 57.33 -47.77
CA ASP A 515 21.53 56.48 -47.29
C ASP A 515 22.74 57.38 -46.81
N PRO A 516 24.02 56.97 -46.57
CA PRO A 516 24.65 55.63 -46.59
C PRO A 516 25.78 55.32 -45.56
N GLY A 517 26.26 54.05 -45.58
CA GLY A 517 27.71 53.71 -45.62
C GLY A 517 28.42 53.25 -44.33
N ALA A 518 29.55 52.53 -44.38
CA ALA A 518 30.24 51.83 -45.49
C ALA A 518 31.37 50.90 -44.94
N ASP A 519 31.80 49.90 -45.73
CA ASP A 519 33.17 49.33 -45.89
C ASP A 519 34.04 48.87 -44.67
N ALA A 520 34.98 47.90 -44.75
CA ALA A 520 35.29 46.80 -45.68
C ALA A 520 36.47 45.94 -45.10
N LEU A 521 36.88 44.86 -45.81
CA LEU A 521 38.16 44.10 -45.67
C LEU A 521 38.36 43.20 -44.43
N ALA A 522 39.15 42.10 -44.42
CA ALA A 522 39.63 41.18 -45.47
C ALA A 522 40.36 39.96 -44.81
N SER A 523 40.39 38.79 -45.49
CA SER A 523 41.30 37.61 -45.25
C SER A 523 41.31 36.95 -43.85
N GLY A 524 41.61 35.65 -43.66
CA GLY A 524 42.02 34.55 -44.54
C GLY A 524 42.96 33.58 -43.77
N GLY A 525 42.94 32.27 -44.05
CA GLY A 525 43.93 31.33 -43.46
C GLY A 525 43.46 29.89 -43.27
N GLN A 526 44.21 28.93 -43.83
CA GLN A 526 44.08 27.47 -43.64
C GLN A 526 45.29 26.96 -42.81
N GLY A 527 45.22 25.78 -42.19
CA GLY A 527 46.43 25.10 -41.72
C GLY A 527 46.24 23.92 -40.75
N ALA A 528 46.56 22.71 -41.21
CA ALA A 528 46.51 21.45 -40.47
C ALA A 528 47.60 21.26 -39.38
N ALA A 529 47.37 20.37 -38.39
CA ALA A 529 48.22 19.20 -38.06
C ALA A 529 47.79 18.45 -36.77
N ASP A 530 48.01 17.12 -36.78
CA ASP A 530 47.98 16.14 -35.65
C ASP A 530 49.23 16.25 -34.74
N PRO A 531 49.43 15.44 -33.67
CA PRO A 531 48.48 14.79 -32.74
C PRO A 531 48.92 14.88 -31.24
N GLY A 532 48.11 14.35 -30.29
CA GLY A 532 48.67 13.62 -29.13
C GLY A 532 48.21 13.92 -27.69
N SER A 533 47.92 12.82 -26.98
CA SER A 533 47.93 12.58 -25.51
C SER A 533 47.08 13.41 -24.53
N ALA A 534 46.05 12.72 -23.99
CA ALA A 534 45.88 12.36 -22.58
C ALA A 534 45.67 13.40 -21.46
N ALA A 535 44.89 12.94 -20.46
CA ALA A 535 44.74 13.44 -19.09
C ALA A 535 43.79 14.64 -18.82
N ASP A 536 42.52 14.28 -18.65
CA ASP A 536 41.78 14.33 -17.37
C ASP A 536 41.35 15.67 -16.70
N LEU A 537 40.19 15.59 -16.03
CA LEU A 537 39.58 16.52 -15.05
C LEU A 537 39.17 17.94 -15.50
N GLY A 538 37.92 18.32 -15.21
CA GLY A 538 37.50 19.74 -15.25
C GLY A 538 35.99 19.97 -15.35
N HIS A 539 35.39 20.42 -14.26
CA HIS A 539 33.98 20.72 -14.02
C HIS A 539 33.31 21.83 -14.88
N GLU A 540 31.98 21.88 -14.71
CA GLU A 540 31.10 23.07 -14.62
C GLU A 540 30.30 23.63 -15.83
N MET A 541 28.97 23.48 -15.69
CA MET A 541 27.90 24.47 -15.87
C MET A 541 27.97 25.51 -17.01
N THR A 542 27.03 25.40 -17.97
CA THR A 542 25.83 26.27 -18.10
C THR A 542 25.03 25.83 -19.34
N SER A 543 23.75 25.44 -19.23
CA SER A 543 22.54 26.28 -19.14
C SER A 543 21.99 26.78 -20.49
N GLN A 544 20.75 26.35 -20.78
CA GLN A 544 19.68 27.02 -21.54
C GLN A 544 19.52 26.93 -23.09
N LEU A 545 18.35 26.34 -23.44
CA LEU A 545 17.29 26.86 -24.34
C LEU A 545 17.28 26.59 -25.88
N VAL A 546 16.53 25.52 -26.23
CA VAL A 546 15.22 25.55 -26.96
C VAL A 546 15.14 25.83 -28.49
N SER A 547 14.19 25.11 -29.13
CA SER A 547 13.56 25.31 -30.46
C SER A 547 14.20 24.55 -31.66
N SER A 548 13.48 23.90 -32.59
CA SER A 548 12.02 23.65 -32.81
C SER A 548 11.78 22.39 -33.69
N GLY A 549 10.53 21.87 -33.75
CA GLY A 549 10.08 20.57 -34.35
C GLY A 549 10.12 20.42 -35.90
N PRO A 550 9.19 19.71 -36.59
CA PRO A 550 7.93 19.05 -36.16
C PRO A 550 7.84 17.52 -36.51
N PRO A 551 6.73 16.79 -36.21
CA PRO A 551 6.67 15.32 -36.32
C PRO A 551 6.06 14.78 -37.64
N PHE A 552 6.28 13.48 -37.91
CA PHE A 552 5.65 12.73 -39.02
C PHE A 552 4.86 11.51 -38.51
N ASP A 553 3.76 11.23 -39.20
CA ASP A 553 2.71 10.24 -38.90
C ASP A 553 2.95 8.90 -39.64
N PRO A 554 2.82 7.71 -38.98
CA PRO A 554 3.00 6.41 -39.63
C PRO A 554 1.67 5.70 -39.96
N GLY A 555 1.04 6.08 -41.07
CA GLY A 555 -0.03 5.31 -41.71
C GLY A 555 0.49 4.39 -42.82
N SER A 556 0.18 3.09 -42.72
CA SER A 556 0.28 2.06 -43.80
C SER A 556 1.67 1.65 -44.31
N MET A 557 2.01 0.37 -44.17
CA MET A 557 2.10 -0.58 -45.31
C MET A 557 2.58 -1.96 -44.86
N ALA A 558 1.80 -3.00 -45.20
CA ALA A 558 2.21 -4.39 -45.13
C ALA A 558 2.49 -4.93 -46.54
N ALA A 559 3.72 -5.35 -46.84
CA ALA A 559 4.03 -6.07 -48.08
C ALA A 559 5.28 -6.99 -47.98
N ALA A 560 5.01 -8.29 -47.96
CA ALA A 560 5.70 -9.37 -48.71
C ALA A 560 7.24 -9.52 -48.74
N ALA A 561 7.71 -10.66 -48.21
CA ALA A 561 8.69 -11.56 -48.86
C ALA A 561 8.42 -13.02 -48.37
N LYS A 562 7.80 -13.91 -49.14
CA LYS A 562 8.35 -14.79 -50.20
C LYS A 562 9.57 -15.63 -49.81
N GLY A 563 9.37 -16.95 -49.74
CA GLY A 563 10.39 -18.01 -49.81
C GLY A 563 9.73 -19.39 -49.67
N GLY A 564 10.03 -20.36 -50.55
CA GLY A 564 9.40 -21.69 -50.47
C GLY A 564 9.98 -22.75 -51.41
N ALA A 565 9.61 -24.01 -51.14
CA ALA A 565 9.75 -25.23 -51.97
C ALA A 565 8.75 -26.27 -51.40
N ALA A 566 7.86 -26.96 -52.13
CA ALA A 566 8.04 -27.88 -53.26
C ALA A 566 8.71 -29.23 -52.85
N ALA A 567 8.16 -30.44 -53.12
CA ALA A 567 6.89 -30.83 -53.78
C ALA A 567 6.56 -32.35 -53.64
N LYS A 568 5.30 -32.75 -54.00
CA LYS A 568 4.82 -34.11 -54.42
C LYS A 568 4.77 -35.22 -53.34
N THR A 569 3.82 -36.18 -53.26
CA THR A 569 2.56 -36.60 -53.97
C THR A 569 1.83 -37.63 -53.07
N GLY A 570 0.56 -38.04 -53.20
CA GLY A 570 -0.56 -37.75 -54.13
C GLY A 570 -1.71 -38.81 -53.97
N VAL A 571 -2.82 -38.71 -54.74
CA VAL A 571 -3.98 -39.67 -54.82
C VAL A 571 -4.88 -39.73 -53.55
N ALA A 572 -6.05 -39.06 -53.47
CA ALA A 572 -7.39 -39.35 -54.05
C ALA A 572 -8.16 -40.50 -53.32
N ALA A 573 -9.48 -40.45 -53.01
CA ALA A 573 -10.54 -39.44 -53.18
C ALA A 573 -11.79 -39.74 -52.30
N LYS A 574 -12.76 -38.79 -52.26
CA LYS A 574 -14.15 -38.89 -51.73
C LYS A 574 -14.28 -38.98 -50.19
N THR A 575 -15.29 -38.44 -49.50
CA THR A 575 -16.61 -37.86 -49.90
C THR A 575 -17.13 -36.91 -48.82
N GLY A 576 -18.03 -35.96 -49.14
CA GLY A 576 -19.03 -35.46 -48.17
C GLY A 576 -19.02 -33.96 -47.81
N MET A 577 -19.85 -33.19 -48.52
CA MET A 577 -20.63 -31.99 -48.10
C MET A 577 -20.04 -31.03 -47.04
N ALA A 578 -19.63 -29.80 -47.41
CA ALA A 578 -20.44 -28.64 -47.83
C ALA A 578 -20.95 -27.77 -46.66
N MET A 579 -20.17 -26.75 -46.33
CA MET A 579 -20.58 -25.58 -45.54
C MET A 579 -21.27 -24.55 -46.45
N SER A 580 -22.45 -24.05 -46.07
CA SER A 580 -22.94 -22.70 -46.46
C SER A 580 -24.15 -22.26 -45.63
N ALA A 581 -23.99 -21.09 -45.03
CA ALA A 581 -24.91 -20.27 -44.23
C ALA A 581 -26.43 -20.35 -44.50
N LYS A 582 -27.21 -20.10 -43.43
CA LYS A 582 -28.44 -19.30 -43.54
C LYS A 582 -28.55 -18.25 -42.43
N VAL A 583 -28.88 -17.04 -42.87
CA VAL A 583 -29.21 -15.86 -42.06
C VAL A 583 -30.48 -16.09 -41.24
N VAL A 584 -30.54 -15.52 -40.03
CA VAL A 584 -31.81 -15.12 -39.39
C VAL A 584 -31.69 -13.68 -38.91
N ILE A 585 -32.50 -12.80 -39.49
CA ILE A 585 -32.77 -11.44 -39.00
C ILE A 585 -34.11 -11.47 -38.28
N GLY A 586 -34.16 -10.95 -37.05
CA GLY A 586 -35.36 -10.39 -36.44
C GLY A 586 -36.34 -11.37 -35.77
N GLY A 587 -37.10 -10.82 -34.82
CA GLY A 587 -38.26 -11.45 -34.19
C GLY A 587 -37.93 -12.19 -32.90
N GLY A 588 -38.41 -11.66 -31.77
CA GLY A 588 -38.20 -12.29 -30.46
C GLY A 588 -39.13 -13.46 -30.20
N LEU A 589 -38.67 -14.39 -29.36
CA LEU A 589 -39.50 -15.36 -28.65
C LEU A 589 -38.83 -15.70 -27.32
N ALA A 590 -39.57 -15.54 -26.22
CA ALA A 590 -39.06 -15.87 -24.90
C ALA A 590 -38.96 -17.39 -24.75
N ALA A 591 -37.73 -17.89 -24.64
CA ALA A 591 -37.43 -19.27 -24.26
C ALA A 591 -36.16 -19.29 -23.39
N THR A 592 -36.30 -18.85 -22.13
CA THR A 592 -35.26 -19.03 -21.12
C THR A 592 -35.06 -20.52 -20.87
N VAL A 593 -33.94 -21.09 -21.32
CA VAL A 593 -33.51 -22.43 -20.94
C VAL A 593 -33.07 -22.41 -19.48
N THR A 594 -34.00 -22.71 -18.57
CA THR A 594 -33.73 -22.82 -17.13
C THR A 594 -33.48 -24.28 -16.72
N ALA A 595 -32.27 -24.77 -16.98
CA ALA A 595 -31.66 -25.89 -16.25
C ALA A 595 -30.14 -25.90 -16.54
N GLY A 596 -29.31 -25.84 -15.49
CA GLY A 596 -27.87 -26.06 -15.63
C GLY A 596 -27.59 -27.53 -15.94
N GLY A 597 -26.73 -27.80 -16.91
CA GLY A 597 -26.67 -29.08 -17.62
C GLY A 597 -26.13 -30.27 -16.83
N VAL A 598 -27.00 -31.24 -16.54
CA VAL A 598 -26.67 -32.68 -16.68
C VAL A 598 -27.75 -33.29 -17.56
N VAL A 599 -27.38 -33.87 -18.70
CA VAL A 599 -28.33 -34.59 -19.57
C VAL A 599 -28.23 -36.08 -19.27
N LEU A 600 -28.76 -36.46 -18.12
CA LEU A 600 -29.11 -37.83 -17.76
C LEU A 600 -30.60 -37.82 -17.40
N SER A 601 -31.35 -38.75 -17.98
CA SER A 601 -32.81 -38.68 -17.91
C SER A 601 -33.31 -38.88 -16.47
N GLN A 602 -33.90 -37.83 -15.88
CA GLN A 602 -34.51 -37.91 -14.54
C GLN A 602 -35.85 -38.67 -14.60
N GLN A 603 -35.78 -39.98 -14.84
CA GLN A 603 -36.88 -40.91 -14.65
C GLN A 603 -36.61 -41.77 -13.41
N ALA A 604 -37.24 -41.39 -12.30
CA ALA A 604 -37.16 -42.15 -11.04
C ALA A 604 -37.89 -43.50 -11.19
N GLY A 605 -37.13 -44.55 -11.48
CA GLY A 605 -37.56 -45.95 -11.52
C GLY A 605 -36.78 -46.81 -10.52
N ALA A 606 -37.13 -48.10 -10.42
CA ALA A 606 -36.48 -49.03 -9.48
C ALA A 606 -35.00 -49.31 -9.80
N ASP A 607 -34.57 -49.15 -11.06
CA ASP A 607 -33.22 -49.40 -11.54
C ASP A 607 -32.39 -48.11 -11.72
N THR A 608 -32.29 -47.29 -10.67
CA THR A 608 -31.42 -46.09 -10.66
C THR A 608 -30.23 -46.25 -9.73
N VAL A 609 -29.06 -45.78 -10.15
CA VAL A 609 -27.81 -45.71 -9.37
C VAL A 609 -27.46 -44.25 -9.03
N PRO A 610 -26.81 -43.98 -7.88
CA PRO A 610 -26.38 -42.64 -7.52
C PRO A 610 -25.09 -42.24 -8.23
N VAL A 611 -25.09 -41.04 -8.80
CA VAL A 611 -23.91 -40.36 -9.32
C VAL A 611 -23.62 -39.18 -8.39
N ARG A 612 -22.46 -39.18 -7.73
CA ARG A 612 -21.98 -38.05 -6.93
C ARG A 612 -21.21 -37.11 -7.85
N VAL A 613 -21.69 -35.88 -7.99
CA VAL A 613 -21.00 -34.80 -8.70
C VAL A 613 -20.48 -33.82 -7.66
N THR A 614 -19.16 -33.77 -7.50
CA THR A 614 -18.46 -32.80 -6.65
C THR A 614 -17.94 -31.67 -7.54
N VAL A 615 -18.26 -30.43 -7.18
CA VAL A 615 -17.57 -29.24 -7.71
C VAL A 615 -16.78 -28.62 -6.57
N ALA A 616 -15.47 -28.50 -6.77
CA ALA A 616 -14.53 -27.93 -5.81
C ALA A 616 -13.70 -26.84 -6.51
N THR A 617 -14.01 -25.58 -6.27
CA THR A 617 -13.36 -24.44 -6.93
C THR A 617 -13.49 -23.15 -6.11
N GLN A 618 -12.43 -22.34 -6.12
CA GLN A 618 -12.34 -21.03 -5.48
C GLN A 618 -12.53 -19.87 -6.46
N VAL A 619 -12.63 -20.13 -7.78
CA VAL A 619 -12.70 -19.09 -8.82
C VAL A 619 -14.05 -18.95 -9.52
N LEU A 620 -14.98 -19.88 -9.30
CA LEU A 620 -16.34 -19.76 -9.83
C LEU A 620 -17.42 -20.27 -8.89
N GLU A 621 -18.59 -19.68 -9.05
CA GLU A 621 -19.84 -20.22 -8.55
C GLU A 621 -20.44 -21.14 -9.63
N ALA A 622 -20.74 -22.40 -9.31
CA ALA A 622 -21.32 -23.37 -10.24
C ALA A 622 -22.78 -23.70 -9.92
N ARG A 623 -23.63 -23.76 -10.96
CA ARG A 623 -25.01 -24.22 -10.82
C ARG A 623 -25.04 -25.75 -10.95
N MET A 624 -25.44 -26.44 -9.88
CA MET A 624 -25.48 -27.91 -9.85
C MET A 624 -26.89 -28.48 -9.62
N PRO A 625 -27.32 -29.48 -10.42
CA PRO A 625 -28.55 -30.24 -10.17
C PRO A 625 -28.37 -31.30 -9.06
N GLY A 626 -29.48 -31.88 -8.59
CA GLY A 626 -29.49 -32.96 -7.59
C GLY A 626 -29.64 -32.49 -6.14
N GLU A 627 -29.73 -33.47 -5.24
CA GLU A 627 -29.82 -33.26 -3.78
C GLU A 627 -28.42 -33.02 -3.19
N ALA A 628 -28.30 -32.13 -2.21
CA ALA A 628 -27.01 -31.82 -1.58
C ALA A 628 -26.58 -32.95 -0.64
N ASP A 629 -25.32 -33.37 -0.77
CA ASP A 629 -24.70 -34.42 0.04
C ASP A 629 -23.79 -33.76 1.09
N GLY A 630 -24.29 -33.65 2.33
CA GLY A 630 -23.61 -32.94 3.41
C GLY A 630 -23.73 -31.41 3.33
N ARG A 631 -22.66 -30.68 3.70
CA ARG A 631 -22.63 -29.21 3.66
C ARG A 631 -22.19 -28.73 2.27
N CYS A 632 -23.13 -28.17 1.52
CA CYS A 632 -22.88 -27.51 0.24
C CYS A 632 -22.59 -26.01 0.48
N VAL A 633 -21.40 -25.53 0.09
CA VAL A 633 -21.05 -24.11 0.16
C VAL A 633 -20.99 -23.53 -1.24
N VAL A 634 -21.87 -22.57 -1.51
CA VAL A 634 -21.98 -21.85 -2.79
C VAL A 634 -22.19 -20.38 -2.45
N ARG A 635 -21.14 -19.55 -2.59
CA ARG A 635 -21.21 -18.10 -2.35
C ARG A 635 -19.96 -17.39 -2.87
N SER A 636 -20.10 -16.10 -3.19
CA SER A 636 -18.97 -15.17 -3.41
C SER A 636 -17.97 -15.65 -4.48
N GLY A 637 -18.45 -16.31 -5.54
CA GLY A 637 -17.58 -16.85 -6.59
C GLY A 637 -16.84 -18.13 -6.21
N THR A 638 -17.26 -18.85 -5.16
CA THR A 638 -16.65 -20.12 -4.72
C THR A 638 -17.70 -21.22 -4.62
N THR A 639 -17.29 -22.46 -4.93
CA THR A 639 -18.10 -23.68 -4.82
C THR A 639 -17.28 -24.81 -4.20
N ASP A 640 -17.61 -25.23 -2.97
CA ASP A 640 -17.19 -26.53 -2.42
C ASP A 640 -18.46 -27.28 -2.03
N CYS A 641 -18.94 -28.13 -2.94
CA CYS A 641 -20.22 -28.81 -2.80
C CYS A 641 -20.23 -30.14 -3.56
N THR A 642 -20.90 -31.13 -2.97
CA THR A 642 -21.22 -32.39 -3.63
C THR A 642 -22.73 -32.54 -3.71
N ARG A 643 -23.23 -33.00 -4.87
CA ARG A 643 -24.64 -33.34 -5.08
C ARG A 643 -24.80 -34.74 -5.62
N VAL A 644 -25.87 -35.41 -5.24
CA VAL A 644 -26.26 -36.73 -5.74
C VAL A 644 -27.34 -36.57 -6.80
N VAL A 645 -27.10 -37.15 -7.98
CA VAL A 645 -28.08 -37.29 -9.06
C VAL A 645 -28.37 -38.78 -9.25
N LYS A 646 -29.66 -39.17 -9.26
CA LYS A 646 -30.08 -40.55 -9.54
C LYS A 646 -30.17 -40.72 -11.06
N SER A 647 -29.43 -41.66 -11.60
CA SER A 647 -29.35 -41.94 -13.04
C SER A 647 -29.73 -43.40 -13.32
N LYS A 648 -30.34 -43.69 -14.47
CA LYS A 648 -30.77 -45.05 -14.81
C LYS A 648 -29.56 -45.96 -15.04
N LYS A 649 -29.62 -47.20 -14.53
CA LYS A 649 -28.49 -48.13 -14.62
C LYS A 649 -28.16 -48.49 -16.07
N GLY A 650 -26.89 -48.30 -16.46
CA GLY A 650 -26.36 -48.60 -17.79
C GLY A 650 -26.60 -47.52 -18.86
N GLU A 651 -27.14 -46.36 -18.48
CA GLU A 651 -27.26 -45.19 -19.36
C GLU A 651 -25.94 -44.40 -19.35
N SER A 652 -25.45 -44.00 -20.53
CA SER A 652 -24.28 -43.12 -20.66
C SER A 652 -24.70 -41.71 -21.05
N GLY A 653 -24.12 -40.69 -20.41
CA GLY A 653 -24.48 -39.29 -20.69
C GLY A 653 -23.43 -38.27 -20.24
N PRO A 654 -23.52 -37.03 -20.74
CA PRO A 654 -22.56 -35.97 -20.44
C PRO A 654 -22.82 -35.32 -19.07
N VAL A 655 -21.74 -35.07 -18.34
CA VAL A 655 -21.73 -34.24 -17.13
C VAL A 655 -21.11 -32.89 -17.49
N SER A 656 -21.93 -31.83 -17.48
CA SER A 656 -21.47 -30.45 -17.59
C SER A 656 -21.49 -29.78 -16.21
N VAL A 657 -20.71 -28.72 -16.06
CA VAL A 657 -20.76 -27.82 -14.92
C VAL A 657 -20.90 -26.41 -15.46
N ASP A 658 -22.06 -25.81 -15.26
CA ASP A 658 -22.36 -24.50 -15.81
C ASP A 658 -21.98 -23.42 -14.80
N PRO A 659 -20.98 -22.57 -15.10
CA PRO A 659 -20.58 -21.49 -14.20
C PRO A 659 -21.65 -20.39 -14.22
N ALA A 660 -21.93 -19.82 -13.05
CA ALA A 660 -22.91 -18.76 -12.87
C ALA A 660 -22.45 -17.39 -13.42
N GLN A 661 -21.16 -17.28 -13.75
CA GLN A 661 -20.50 -16.12 -14.34
C GLN A 661 -19.52 -16.58 -15.45
N PRO A 662 -19.09 -15.72 -16.40
CA PRO A 662 -18.07 -16.08 -17.37
C PRO A 662 -16.75 -16.51 -16.69
N LEU A 663 -16.08 -17.53 -17.26
CA LEU A 663 -14.77 -17.96 -16.77
C LEU A 663 -13.71 -16.85 -16.98
N PRO A 664 -12.76 -16.67 -16.04
CA PRO A 664 -11.61 -15.80 -16.25
C PRO A 664 -10.81 -16.20 -17.50
N ALA A 665 -10.17 -15.22 -18.15
CA ALA A 665 -9.38 -15.46 -19.35
C ALA A 665 -8.27 -16.52 -19.10
N GLY A 666 -8.22 -17.55 -19.95
CA GLY A 666 -7.27 -18.67 -19.83
C GLY A 666 -7.68 -19.79 -18.87
N VAL A 667 -8.76 -19.63 -18.10
CA VAL A 667 -9.28 -20.68 -17.19
C VAL A 667 -10.29 -21.57 -17.92
N SER A 668 -10.18 -22.88 -17.74
CA SER A 668 -11.14 -23.88 -18.24
C SER A 668 -11.48 -24.91 -17.17
N ILE A 669 -12.63 -25.60 -17.32
CA ILE A 669 -13.08 -26.64 -16.38
C ILE A 669 -12.40 -27.97 -16.77
N VAL A 670 -11.99 -28.74 -15.76
CA VAL A 670 -11.34 -30.05 -15.89
C VAL A 670 -11.98 -31.05 -14.92
N TYR A 671 -12.07 -32.30 -15.36
CA TYR A 671 -12.86 -33.35 -14.73
C TYR A 671 -12.03 -34.60 -14.37
N TRP A 672 -12.46 -35.29 -13.30
CA TRP A 672 -11.94 -36.58 -12.81
C TRP A 672 -13.10 -37.55 -12.57
N GLY A 673 -12.83 -38.85 -12.69
CA GLY A 673 -13.84 -39.91 -12.52
C GLY A 673 -14.75 -40.14 -13.74
N CYS A 674 -14.41 -39.54 -14.89
CA CYS A 674 -15.10 -39.68 -16.17
C CYS A 674 -14.53 -40.84 -17.00
N ASP A 675 -15.30 -41.34 -17.96
CA ASP A 675 -14.86 -42.44 -18.83
C ASP A 675 -13.69 -42.04 -19.76
N GLU A 676 -13.48 -40.73 -19.99
CA GLU A 676 -12.31 -40.17 -20.70
C GLU A 676 -10.99 -40.17 -19.88
N GLY A 677 -11.05 -40.45 -18.58
CA GLY A 677 -9.89 -40.45 -17.68
C GLY A 677 -9.68 -39.14 -16.88
N PRO A 678 -8.55 -39.02 -16.14
CA PRO A 678 -8.29 -37.88 -15.27
C PRO A 678 -7.88 -36.62 -16.07
N GLN A 679 -8.26 -35.45 -15.55
CA GLN A 679 -8.04 -34.13 -16.20
C GLN A 679 -8.72 -33.99 -17.58
N ALA A 680 -9.82 -34.69 -17.82
CA ALA A 680 -10.58 -34.57 -19.05
C ALA A 680 -11.17 -33.15 -19.19
N LYS A 681 -11.23 -32.62 -20.42
CA LYS A 681 -11.84 -31.31 -20.75
C LYS A 681 -13.37 -31.38 -20.93
N THR A 682 -13.86 -32.59 -21.12
CA THR A 682 -15.27 -32.97 -21.27
C THR A 682 -15.46 -34.24 -20.47
N CYS A 683 -16.63 -34.42 -19.86
CA CYS A 683 -16.92 -35.59 -19.03
C CYS A 683 -18.14 -36.33 -19.55
N SER A 684 -17.99 -37.61 -19.85
CA SER A 684 -19.10 -38.56 -19.95
C SER A 684 -18.94 -39.64 -18.89
N ILE A 685 -20.07 -40.15 -18.42
CA ILE A 685 -20.13 -41.29 -17.51
C ILE A 685 -21.10 -42.32 -18.02
N THR A 686 -20.79 -43.57 -17.76
CA THR A 686 -21.69 -44.71 -17.88
C THR A 686 -22.18 -45.11 -16.49
N ALA A 687 -23.48 -44.98 -16.22
CA ALA A 687 -24.08 -45.19 -14.90
C ALA A 687 -24.28 -46.68 -14.58
N ASP A 688 -23.21 -47.48 -14.58
CA ASP A 688 -23.24 -48.93 -14.31
C ASP A 688 -23.32 -49.30 -12.82
N GLY A 689 -22.88 -48.39 -11.94
CA GLY A 689 -22.90 -48.52 -10.48
C GLY A 689 -22.87 -47.13 -9.79
N GLU A 690 -22.53 -47.09 -8.50
CA GLU A 690 -22.23 -45.82 -7.83
C GLU A 690 -20.95 -45.22 -8.42
N ARG A 691 -21.04 -43.98 -8.93
CA ARG A 691 -19.93 -43.27 -9.58
C ARG A 691 -19.70 -41.92 -8.90
N GLN A 692 -18.44 -41.49 -8.86
CA GLN A 692 -18.05 -40.18 -8.34
C GLN A 692 -17.28 -39.40 -9.41
N VAL A 693 -17.82 -38.24 -9.78
CA VAL A 693 -17.21 -37.27 -10.69
C VAL A 693 -16.79 -36.06 -9.88
N CYS A 694 -15.58 -35.57 -10.10
CA CYS A 694 -15.08 -34.35 -9.48
C CYS A 694 -14.65 -33.35 -10.55
N ALA A 695 -15.21 -32.14 -10.50
CA ALA A 695 -14.95 -31.06 -11.42
C ALA A 695 -14.35 -29.85 -10.69
N THR A 696 -13.38 -29.22 -11.33
CA THR A 696 -12.66 -28.05 -10.83
C THR A 696 -12.07 -27.30 -12.03
N THR A 697 -11.26 -26.26 -11.83
CA THR A 697 -10.70 -25.49 -12.97
C THR A 697 -9.19 -25.69 -13.15
N THR A 698 -8.68 -25.21 -14.28
CA THR A 698 -7.26 -25.02 -14.55
C THR A 698 -6.66 -23.80 -13.84
N SER A 699 -7.45 -23.04 -13.05
CA SER A 699 -6.93 -21.91 -12.27
C SER A 699 -5.82 -22.35 -11.29
N PRO A 700 -4.74 -21.56 -11.10
CA PRO A 700 -3.75 -21.84 -10.07
C PRO A 700 -4.32 -21.94 -8.64
N GLU A 701 -5.45 -21.27 -8.36
CA GLU A 701 -6.11 -21.29 -7.06
C GLU A 701 -6.78 -22.64 -6.73
N ASP A 702 -7.11 -23.41 -7.76
CA ASP A 702 -7.83 -24.68 -7.66
C ASP A 702 -6.91 -25.90 -7.54
N GLU A 703 -5.60 -25.74 -7.30
CA GLU A 703 -4.69 -26.88 -7.28
C GLU A 703 -4.97 -27.88 -6.15
N ALA A 704 -5.25 -27.39 -4.95
CA ALA A 704 -5.66 -28.24 -3.83
C ALA A 704 -6.96 -29.00 -4.17
N ALA A 705 -7.87 -28.38 -4.94
CA ALA A 705 -9.07 -29.03 -5.43
C ALA A 705 -8.78 -30.09 -6.51
N ARG A 706 -7.82 -29.86 -7.42
CA ARG A 706 -7.36 -30.89 -8.39
C ARG A 706 -6.77 -32.11 -7.69
N ARG A 707 -6.00 -31.93 -6.62
CA ARG A 707 -5.48 -33.04 -5.79
C ARG A 707 -6.59 -33.77 -5.06
N ARG A 708 -7.50 -33.04 -4.40
CA ARG A 708 -8.72 -33.61 -3.79
C ARG A 708 -9.55 -34.38 -4.82
N CYS A 709 -9.71 -33.90 -6.05
CA CYS A 709 -10.42 -34.61 -7.11
C CYS A 709 -9.73 -35.91 -7.53
N ALA A 710 -8.39 -35.95 -7.56
CA ALA A 710 -7.65 -37.19 -7.80
C ALA A 710 -7.88 -38.20 -6.66
N GLU A 711 -7.76 -37.77 -5.41
CA GLU A 711 -8.00 -38.61 -4.22
C GLU A 711 -9.44 -39.15 -4.16
N LEU A 712 -10.44 -38.27 -4.30
CA LEU A 712 -11.87 -38.62 -4.27
C LEU A 712 -12.29 -39.62 -5.35
N THR A 713 -11.57 -39.67 -6.48
CA THR A 713 -11.90 -40.56 -7.60
C THR A 713 -10.95 -41.75 -7.73
N GLY A 714 -9.96 -41.89 -6.83
CA GLY A 714 -8.90 -42.89 -6.95
C GLY A 714 -8.03 -42.75 -8.20
N SER A 715 -8.02 -41.57 -8.82
CA SER A 715 -7.28 -41.28 -10.05
C SER A 715 -5.80 -40.99 -9.77
N PRO A 716 -4.91 -41.15 -10.77
CA PRO A 716 -3.54 -40.66 -10.68
C PRO A 716 -3.47 -39.17 -10.29
N ALA A 717 -2.53 -38.83 -9.42
CA ALA A 717 -2.21 -37.44 -9.08
C ALA A 717 -1.81 -36.66 -10.36
N PRO A 718 -2.10 -35.35 -10.44
CA PRO A 718 -1.76 -34.55 -11.62
C PRO A 718 -0.26 -34.61 -11.90
N THR A 719 0.11 -34.80 -13.16
CA THR A 719 1.50 -34.86 -13.63
C THR A 719 2.22 -33.55 -13.35
N VAL A 720 3.01 -33.53 -12.28
CA VAL A 720 3.89 -32.40 -11.96
C VAL A 720 5.00 -32.37 -13.01
N ALA A 721 5.07 -31.28 -13.79
CA ALA A 721 6.17 -31.07 -14.70
C ALA A 721 7.48 -30.89 -13.93
N PHE A 722 8.59 -31.32 -14.52
CA PHE A 722 9.90 -31.13 -13.88
C PHE A 722 10.17 -29.63 -13.67
N ARG A 723 10.68 -29.30 -12.49
CA ARG A 723 11.03 -27.95 -12.09
C ARG A 723 12.54 -27.82 -12.02
N PRO A 724 13.15 -26.89 -12.77
CA PRO A 724 14.52 -26.49 -12.54
C PRO A 724 14.81 -26.21 -11.05
N LEU A 725 16.01 -26.57 -10.63
CA LEU A 725 16.43 -26.53 -9.24
C LEU A 725 17.75 -25.79 -9.14
N ALA A 726 17.84 -24.75 -8.32
CA ALA A 726 19.11 -24.17 -7.91
C ALA A 726 19.51 -24.68 -6.53
N TRP A 727 20.81 -24.72 -6.25
CA TRP A 727 21.35 -24.90 -4.91
C TRP A 727 22.66 -24.15 -4.75
N THR A 728 22.99 -23.84 -3.50
CA THR A 728 24.26 -23.23 -3.13
C THR A 728 25.17 -24.27 -2.50
N THR A 729 26.47 -24.08 -2.72
CA THR A 729 27.54 -24.62 -1.88
C THR A 729 28.22 -23.45 -1.17
N LYS A 730 29.23 -23.72 -0.35
CA LYS A 730 30.03 -22.69 0.34
C LYS A 730 30.58 -21.60 -0.61
N THR A 731 30.81 -21.92 -1.88
CA THR A 731 31.39 -21.01 -2.88
C THR A 731 30.59 -20.92 -4.18
N ASP A 732 29.85 -21.96 -4.56
CA ASP A 732 29.19 -22.03 -5.87
C ASP A 732 27.68 -21.84 -5.76
N ILE A 733 27.11 -21.32 -6.83
CA ILE A 733 25.68 -21.41 -7.13
C ILE A 733 25.56 -22.35 -8.31
N LYS A 734 24.79 -23.42 -8.16
CA LYS A 734 24.61 -24.47 -9.16
C LYS A 734 23.13 -24.63 -9.47
N PHE A 735 22.83 -25.16 -10.65
CA PHE A 735 21.47 -25.48 -11.03
C PHE A 735 21.37 -26.73 -11.91
N LEU A 736 20.17 -27.29 -11.96
CA LEU A 736 19.76 -28.40 -12.80
C LEU A 736 18.49 -27.98 -13.55
N ALA A 737 18.53 -27.98 -14.88
CA ALA A 737 17.42 -27.54 -15.72
C ALA A 737 16.44 -28.66 -16.12
N GLU A 738 16.91 -29.91 -16.12
CA GLU A 738 16.19 -31.11 -16.58
C GLU A 738 16.45 -32.26 -15.59
N ALA A 739 15.47 -33.13 -15.35
CA ALA A 739 15.53 -34.16 -14.28
C ALA A 739 16.71 -35.14 -14.43
N ASP A 740 16.95 -35.58 -15.67
CA ASP A 740 18.00 -36.50 -16.09
C ASP A 740 19.33 -35.78 -16.43
N GLY A 741 19.28 -34.45 -16.54
CA GLY A 741 20.40 -33.58 -16.88
C GLY A 741 21.60 -33.63 -15.93
N ARG A 742 22.60 -32.80 -16.24
CA ARG A 742 23.79 -32.61 -15.39
C ARG A 742 23.74 -31.25 -14.66
N PRO A 743 24.18 -31.19 -13.40
CA PRO A 743 24.44 -29.93 -12.71
C PRO A 743 25.30 -28.97 -13.53
N LYS A 744 24.91 -27.70 -13.57
CA LYS A 744 25.64 -26.58 -14.20
C LYS A 744 25.99 -25.56 -13.11
N VAL A 745 27.17 -24.95 -13.19
CA VAL A 745 27.56 -23.83 -12.32
C VAL A 745 26.98 -22.54 -12.89
N LEU A 746 26.20 -21.82 -12.07
CA LEU A 746 25.63 -20.52 -12.39
C LEU A 746 26.62 -19.38 -12.09
N ALA A 747 27.29 -19.46 -10.93
CA ALA A 747 28.31 -18.54 -10.47
C ALA A 747 29.23 -19.25 -9.45
N SER A 748 30.47 -18.80 -9.33
CA SER A 748 31.41 -19.18 -8.26
C SER A 748 31.98 -17.92 -7.61
N LEU A 749 31.89 -17.84 -6.29
CA LEU A 749 32.31 -16.70 -5.49
C LEU A 749 33.64 -17.00 -4.80
N GLY A 750 34.51 -15.98 -4.72
CA GLY A 750 35.82 -16.06 -4.08
C GLY A 750 36.00 -14.99 -3.00
N GLY A 751 37.08 -15.12 -2.23
CA GLY A 751 37.41 -14.19 -1.14
C GLY A 751 36.43 -14.29 0.03
N GLN A 752 35.97 -13.15 0.52
CA GLN A 752 35.03 -13.06 1.66
C GLN A 752 33.55 -13.02 1.24
N ARG A 753 33.20 -13.42 0.01
CA ARG A 753 31.80 -13.49 -0.44
C ARG A 753 31.22 -14.90 -0.31
N ARG A 754 29.97 -15.03 0.12
CA ARG A 754 29.23 -16.29 0.16
C ARG A 754 27.91 -16.23 -0.61
N PRO A 755 27.49 -17.34 -1.26
CA PRO A 755 26.17 -17.43 -1.85
C PRO A 755 25.06 -17.32 -0.80
N GLY A 756 24.01 -16.56 -1.12
CA GLY A 756 22.82 -16.40 -0.31
C GLY A 756 21.58 -17.05 -0.93
N HIS A 757 20.44 -16.38 -0.81
CA HIS A 757 19.15 -16.85 -1.31
C HIS A 757 19.12 -16.87 -2.85
N VAL A 758 18.49 -17.87 -3.46
CA VAL A 758 18.32 -17.96 -4.92
C VAL A 758 16.83 -18.05 -5.27
N VAL A 759 16.40 -17.32 -6.29
CA VAL A 759 15.01 -17.32 -6.78
C VAL A 759 14.95 -17.34 -8.30
N TRP A 760 13.81 -17.79 -8.82
CA TRP A 760 13.56 -18.01 -10.24
C TRP A 760 12.34 -17.22 -10.70
N SER A 761 12.34 -16.75 -11.95
CA SER A 761 11.12 -16.26 -12.59
C SER A 761 10.10 -17.38 -12.79
N GLU A 762 8.84 -17.03 -13.03
CA GLU A 762 7.72 -17.98 -13.17
C GLU A 762 7.75 -18.83 -14.45
N ASP A 763 8.55 -18.42 -15.43
CA ASP A 763 8.87 -19.15 -16.66
C ASP A 763 10.24 -19.87 -16.58
N ALA A 764 10.93 -19.78 -15.43
CA ALA A 764 12.32 -20.20 -15.22
C ALA A 764 13.36 -19.68 -16.25
N THR A 765 13.06 -18.61 -17.00
CA THR A 765 14.01 -18.01 -17.95
C THR A 765 15.06 -17.12 -17.28
N LYS A 766 14.77 -16.64 -16.07
CA LYS A 766 15.66 -15.79 -15.26
C LYS A 766 15.87 -16.41 -13.88
N VAL A 767 17.06 -16.17 -13.33
CA VAL A 767 17.45 -16.58 -11.98
C VAL A 767 18.18 -15.44 -11.29
N ALA A 768 17.83 -15.17 -10.03
CA ALA A 768 18.45 -14.13 -9.22
C ALA A 768 19.00 -14.72 -7.92
N TRP A 769 20.06 -14.13 -7.39
CA TRP A 769 20.67 -14.57 -6.13
C TRP A 769 21.25 -13.40 -5.33
N THR A 770 21.44 -13.60 -4.02
CA THR A 770 22.22 -12.68 -3.18
C THR A 770 23.66 -13.18 -2.98
N GLU A 771 24.60 -12.25 -2.89
CA GLU A 771 25.99 -12.46 -2.47
C GLU A 771 26.21 -11.68 -1.17
N ALA A 772 26.50 -12.36 -0.06
CA ALA A 772 26.75 -11.74 1.24
C ALA A 772 28.27 -11.59 1.47
N ASN A 773 28.70 -10.44 1.99
CA ASN A 773 30.07 -10.22 2.45
C ASN A 773 30.25 -10.78 3.87
N THR A 774 31.38 -11.44 4.14
CA THR A 774 31.71 -12.07 5.43
C THR A 774 33.07 -11.60 5.98
N ALA A 775 33.52 -10.41 5.60
CA ALA A 775 34.71 -9.79 6.15
C ALA A 775 34.52 -9.45 7.64
N PRO A 776 35.52 -9.66 8.51
CA PRO A 776 35.47 -9.19 9.89
C PRO A 776 35.82 -7.69 9.94
N SER A 777 34.81 -6.86 10.12
CA SER A 777 34.94 -5.42 10.41
C SER A 777 34.27 -5.09 11.75
N ASP A 778 34.80 -4.11 12.47
CA ASP A 778 34.23 -3.62 13.74
C ASP A 778 32.96 -2.76 13.53
N GLU A 779 32.64 -2.44 12.28
CA GLU A 779 31.35 -1.91 11.81
C GLU A 779 30.63 -2.99 10.98
N PRO A 780 29.29 -3.10 11.02
CA PRO A 780 28.55 -4.04 10.18
C PRO A 780 28.74 -3.69 8.69
N SER A 781 29.19 -4.64 7.87
CA SER A 781 29.47 -4.36 6.45
C SER A 781 28.19 -4.44 5.59
N ASP A 782 27.74 -3.30 5.05
CA ASP A 782 26.45 -3.10 4.37
C ASP A 782 26.28 -3.74 2.97
N ASP A 783 27.20 -4.61 2.55
CA ASP A 783 27.43 -4.98 1.14
C ASP A 783 26.75 -6.29 0.67
N THR A 784 25.43 -6.48 0.86
CA THR A 784 24.74 -7.58 0.15
C THR A 784 24.46 -7.19 -1.31
N THR A 785 25.00 -7.96 -2.26
CA THR A 785 24.79 -7.74 -3.71
C THR A 785 23.67 -8.65 -4.22
N VAL A 786 22.64 -8.09 -4.84
CA VAL A 786 21.67 -8.84 -5.64
C VAL A 786 22.21 -8.99 -7.06
N ARG A 787 22.13 -10.21 -7.62
CA ARG A 787 22.39 -10.50 -9.03
C ARG A 787 21.12 -10.98 -9.70
N LEU A 788 20.93 -10.63 -10.97
CA LEU A 788 19.91 -11.19 -11.85
C LEU A 788 20.60 -11.69 -13.12
N ARG A 789 20.35 -12.94 -13.51
CA ARG A 789 20.83 -13.52 -14.77
C ARG A 789 19.67 -13.99 -15.62
N ASP A 790 19.64 -13.53 -16.86
CA ASP A 790 18.78 -14.08 -17.89
C ASP A 790 19.49 -15.27 -18.55
N LEU A 791 18.84 -16.44 -18.58
CA LEU A 791 19.45 -17.69 -19.04
C LEU A 791 19.46 -17.85 -20.57
N LYS A 792 18.65 -17.05 -21.29
CA LYS A 792 18.55 -17.09 -22.75
C LYS A 792 19.60 -16.20 -23.41
N SER A 793 19.77 -14.98 -22.89
CA SER A 793 20.78 -14.01 -23.33
C SER A 793 22.14 -14.19 -22.65
N GLY A 794 22.16 -14.79 -21.45
CA GLY A 794 23.34 -14.89 -20.61
C GLY A 794 23.70 -13.60 -19.86
N SER A 795 22.94 -12.52 -20.04
CA SER A 795 23.21 -11.22 -19.41
C SER A 795 23.06 -11.28 -17.89
N VAL A 796 23.94 -10.56 -17.18
CA VAL A 796 23.93 -10.44 -15.72
C VAL A 796 23.80 -8.97 -15.33
N ARG A 797 22.86 -8.66 -14.42
CA ARG A 797 22.67 -7.37 -13.76
C ARG A 797 23.01 -7.50 -12.27
N SER A 798 23.35 -6.39 -11.62
CA SER A 798 23.68 -6.39 -10.19
C SER A 798 23.42 -5.06 -9.51
N TRP A 799 22.96 -5.13 -8.26
CA TRP A 799 22.62 -3.98 -7.43
C TRP A 799 22.99 -4.22 -5.97
N THR A 800 23.22 -3.16 -5.22
CA THR A 800 23.43 -3.20 -3.76
C THR A 800 22.09 -3.24 -3.03
N CYS A 801 22.06 -3.93 -1.88
CA CYS A 801 20.84 -4.18 -1.14
C CYS A 801 21.14 -4.43 0.34
N PHE A 802 20.58 -3.66 1.26
CA PHE A 802 20.82 -3.84 2.68
C PHE A 802 19.95 -4.98 3.26
N SER A 803 20.61 -6.01 3.81
CA SER A 803 20.01 -7.14 4.55
C SER A 803 18.71 -7.71 3.94
N CYS A 804 18.67 -7.87 2.63
CA CYS A 804 17.41 -8.05 1.91
C CYS A 804 17.12 -9.50 1.47
N THR A 805 15.83 -9.80 1.38
CA THR A 805 15.27 -11.02 0.81
C THR A 805 14.77 -10.73 -0.60
N ILE A 806 14.88 -11.69 -1.53
CA ILE A 806 14.48 -11.53 -2.94
C ILE A 806 13.42 -12.55 -3.35
N ALA A 807 12.53 -12.17 -4.27
CA ALA A 807 11.53 -13.03 -4.89
C ALA A 807 11.21 -12.55 -6.31
N PHE A 808 10.53 -13.38 -7.11
CA PHE A 808 9.90 -12.93 -8.36
C PHE A 808 8.38 -12.86 -8.17
N VAL A 809 7.76 -11.85 -8.80
CA VAL A 809 6.29 -11.71 -8.91
C VAL A 809 5.98 -11.24 -10.32
N ASP A 810 5.03 -11.89 -11.01
CA ASP A 810 4.68 -11.68 -12.42
C ASP A 810 5.89 -11.54 -13.39
N GLY A 811 7.00 -12.22 -13.10
CA GLY A 811 8.23 -12.18 -13.90
C GLY A 811 9.19 -11.02 -13.61
N GLU A 812 8.82 -10.10 -12.71
CA GLU A 812 9.68 -9.04 -12.19
C GLU A 812 10.40 -9.47 -10.90
N LEU A 813 11.65 -9.04 -10.74
CA LEU A 813 12.43 -9.29 -9.54
C LEU A 813 12.10 -8.20 -8.50
N VAL A 814 11.80 -8.62 -7.27
CA VAL A 814 11.54 -7.74 -6.12
C VAL A 814 12.41 -8.14 -4.92
N SER A 815 12.67 -7.20 -4.01
CA SER A 815 13.29 -7.46 -2.71
C SER A 815 12.53 -6.82 -1.57
N GLY A 816 12.43 -7.50 -0.42
CA GLY A 816 12.06 -6.89 0.86
C GLY A 816 13.31 -6.60 1.69
N GLY A 817 13.36 -5.43 2.32
CA GLY A 817 14.45 -4.95 3.17
C GLY A 817 13.94 -3.86 4.11
N LEU A 818 14.48 -2.63 3.98
CA LEU A 818 13.86 -1.43 4.59
C LEU A 818 12.45 -1.16 4.03
N ASP A 819 12.24 -1.51 2.75
CA ASP A 819 11.01 -1.39 1.97
C ASP A 819 11.07 -2.40 0.80
N ILE A 820 9.95 -2.62 0.10
CA ILE A 820 9.88 -3.45 -1.10
C ILE A 820 10.36 -2.66 -2.31
N ARG A 821 11.44 -3.13 -2.94
CA ARG A 821 11.99 -2.58 -4.18
C ARG A 821 11.76 -3.50 -5.36
N HIS A 822 11.49 -2.93 -6.53
CA HIS A 822 11.48 -3.67 -7.81
C HIS A 822 12.75 -3.36 -8.60
N TYR A 823 13.24 -4.37 -9.32
CA TYR A 823 14.49 -4.32 -10.09
C TYR A 823 14.18 -4.33 -11.59
N PRO A 824 14.37 -3.20 -12.30
CA PRO A 824 14.12 -3.11 -13.73
C PRO A 824 14.89 -4.16 -14.53
N ALA A 825 14.18 -4.85 -15.43
CA ALA A 825 14.76 -5.93 -16.25
C ALA A 825 15.82 -5.42 -17.25
N ASP A 826 15.80 -4.14 -17.59
CA ASP A 826 16.81 -3.48 -18.42
C ASP A 826 18.14 -3.24 -17.68
N GLY A 827 18.16 -3.28 -16.35
CA GLY A 827 19.31 -2.97 -15.51
C GLY A 827 19.33 -1.57 -14.90
N GLY A 828 18.23 -0.80 -15.01
CA GLY A 828 18.08 0.49 -14.34
C GLY A 828 18.13 0.43 -12.81
N GLU A 829 18.06 1.58 -12.15
CA GLU A 829 18.10 1.65 -10.69
C GLU A 829 16.86 0.97 -10.05
N PRO A 830 17.03 0.25 -8.92
CA PRO A 830 15.91 -0.34 -8.21
C PRO A 830 15.07 0.76 -7.59
N LYS A 831 13.75 0.71 -7.83
CA LYS A 831 12.81 1.72 -7.31
C LYS A 831 12.01 1.12 -6.17
N ASN A 832 11.74 1.94 -5.15
CA ASN A 832 10.73 1.62 -4.15
C ASN A 832 9.39 1.41 -4.85
N ARG A 833 8.57 0.54 -4.27
CA ARG A 833 7.33 0.09 -4.89
C ARG A 833 6.16 0.79 -4.22
N ASP A 834 5.28 1.37 -5.02
CA ASP A 834 4.00 1.87 -4.55
C ASP A 834 3.12 0.67 -4.15
N LEU A 835 3.07 0.40 -2.84
CA LEU A 835 2.29 -0.65 -2.20
C LEU A 835 1.47 -0.03 -1.07
N PRO A 836 0.38 0.68 -1.38
CA PRO A 836 -0.42 1.36 -0.35
C PRO A 836 -1.02 0.37 0.65
N GLU A 837 -1.11 -0.93 0.32
CA GLU A 837 -1.58 -1.94 1.27
C GLU A 837 -0.49 -2.42 2.24
N VAL A 838 0.81 -2.26 1.93
CA VAL A 838 1.92 -2.66 2.82
C VAL A 838 2.48 -1.42 3.52
N PRO A 839 2.23 -1.24 4.83
CA PRO A 839 2.65 -0.03 5.53
C PRO A 839 4.17 0.05 5.73
N ASP A 840 4.71 1.27 5.60
CA ASP A 840 6.12 1.59 5.83
C ASP A 840 6.57 1.24 7.25
N GLY A 841 7.59 0.38 7.32
CA GLY A 841 8.20 -0.03 8.59
C GLY A 841 9.00 1.08 9.29
N PRO A 842 9.43 0.84 10.54
CA PRO A 842 10.21 1.80 11.32
C PRO A 842 11.57 2.13 10.69
N ALA A 843 11.99 3.39 10.78
CA ALA A 843 13.38 3.77 10.51
C ALA A 843 14.25 3.40 11.72
N HIS A 844 15.04 2.33 11.62
CA HIS A 844 15.96 1.88 12.68
C HIS A 844 17.07 0.99 12.11
N ASP A 845 18.20 0.92 12.82
CA ASP A 845 19.25 -0.07 12.58
C ASP A 845 18.84 -1.41 13.20
N GLY A 846 18.33 -2.33 12.38
CA GLY A 846 17.77 -3.59 12.86
C GLY A 846 17.35 -4.55 11.72
N PRO A 847 16.63 -5.64 12.04
CA PRO A 847 16.24 -6.62 11.04
C PRO A 847 15.22 -6.03 10.04
N PRO A 848 15.24 -6.45 8.77
CA PRO A 848 14.53 -5.78 7.68
C PRO A 848 13.03 -5.61 7.95
N ASN A 849 12.54 -4.38 7.77
CA ASN A 849 11.14 -3.98 7.92
C ASN A 849 10.17 -4.87 7.11
N THR A 850 10.59 -5.26 5.90
CA THR A 850 9.85 -6.16 5.02
C THR A 850 10.69 -7.39 4.72
N THR A 851 10.16 -8.58 5.02
CA THR A 851 10.78 -9.87 4.68
C THR A 851 9.89 -10.62 3.72
N LEU A 852 10.45 -11.08 2.59
CA LEU A 852 9.74 -11.88 1.59
C LEU A 852 9.88 -13.37 1.93
N VAL A 853 8.75 -14.02 2.23
CA VAL A 853 8.67 -15.46 2.46
C VAL A 853 7.93 -16.08 1.28
N SER A 854 8.57 -16.95 0.52
CA SER A 854 7.95 -17.59 -0.65
C SER A 854 7.54 -19.03 -0.33
N SER A 855 6.31 -19.39 -0.69
CA SER A 855 5.74 -20.72 -0.48
C SER A 855 5.12 -21.28 -1.76
N TRP A 856 4.91 -22.59 -1.77
CA TRP A 856 4.74 -23.37 -2.99
C TRP A 856 3.43 -24.14 -2.99
N ASN A 857 2.43 -23.68 -3.76
CA ASN A 857 1.15 -24.41 -3.85
C ASN A 857 1.26 -25.68 -4.72
N GLY A 858 2.25 -25.71 -5.62
CA GLY A 858 2.58 -26.82 -6.52
C GLY A 858 2.37 -26.52 -8.01
N SER A 859 1.95 -25.30 -8.34
CA SER A 859 1.85 -24.74 -9.69
C SER A 859 2.54 -23.39 -9.79
N ARG A 860 2.32 -22.50 -8.81
CA ARG A 860 2.89 -21.15 -8.72
C ARG A 860 3.69 -20.95 -7.42
N LEU A 861 4.71 -20.10 -7.46
CA LEU A 861 5.36 -19.57 -6.27
C LEU A 861 4.49 -18.42 -5.72
N ARG A 862 3.99 -18.54 -4.50
CA ARG A 862 3.31 -17.45 -3.80
C ARG A 862 4.30 -16.73 -2.90
N THR A 863 4.51 -15.44 -3.16
CA THR A 863 5.33 -14.57 -2.31
C THR A 863 4.45 -13.90 -1.26
N TYR A 864 4.84 -14.01 -0.01
CA TYR A 864 4.22 -13.32 1.12
C TYR A 864 5.16 -12.23 1.63
N VAL A 865 4.59 -11.08 1.98
CA VAL A 865 5.31 -10.02 2.67
C VAL A 865 5.03 -10.13 4.16
N VAL A 866 6.09 -10.19 4.94
CA VAL A 866 6.06 -10.02 6.40
C VAL A 866 6.51 -8.60 6.67
N ALA A 867 5.57 -7.70 6.98
CA ALA A 867 5.88 -6.30 7.26
C ALA A 867 5.77 -6.02 8.77
N ARG A 868 6.78 -5.33 9.32
CA ARG A 868 6.82 -4.89 10.72
C ARG A 868 6.40 -3.43 10.78
N VAL A 869 5.47 -3.11 11.68
CA VAL A 869 4.81 -1.80 11.77
C VAL A 869 4.92 -1.28 13.19
N GLY A 870 5.37 -0.04 13.34
CA GLY A 870 5.76 0.50 14.65
C GLY A 870 7.16 0.04 15.05
N THR A 871 7.48 0.11 16.33
CA THR A 871 8.77 -0.30 16.91
C THR A 871 9.03 -1.81 16.78
N VAL A 872 10.28 -2.25 17.03
CA VAL A 872 10.68 -3.68 16.92
C VAL A 872 9.79 -4.55 17.81
N GLY A 873 9.03 -5.45 17.19
CA GLY A 873 8.10 -6.34 17.89
C GLY A 873 6.75 -5.70 18.28
N GLU A 874 6.38 -4.53 17.75
CA GLU A 874 5.10 -3.88 18.06
C GLU A 874 3.93 -4.51 17.29
N ARG A 875 3.98 -4.51 15.95
CA ARG A 875 3.01 -5.21 15.10
C ARG A 875 3.72 -5.90 13.92
N THR A 876 3.32 -7.13 13.62
CA THR A 876 3.75 -7.84 12.40
C THR A 876 2.51 -8.21 11.57
N SER A 877 2.49 -7.83 10.30
CA SER A 877 1.40 -8.15 9.37
C SER A 877 1.89 -9.04 8.23
N LEU A 878 1.05 -10.00 7.84
CA LEU A 878 1.28 -10.87 6.70
C LEU A 878 0.39 -10.45 5.52
N PHE A 879 1.00 -10.26 4.35
CA PHE A 879 0.33 -9.92 3.10
C PHE A 879 0.63 -10.98 2.03
N ALA A 880 -0.34 -11.28 1.18
CA ALA A 880 -0.08 -11.96 -0.09
C ALA A 880 0.35 -10.91 -1.12
N LEU A 881 1.45 -11.16 -1.83
CA LEU A 881 1.91 -10.29 -2.91
C LEU A 881 1.28 -10.79 -4.22
N GLU A 882 0.26 -10.08 -4.70
CA GLU A 882 -0.61 -10.55 -5.80
C GLU A 882 -0.07 -10.15 -7.18
N SER A 883 0.67 -9.04 -7.28
CA SER A 883 1.39 -8.57 -8.49
C SER A 883 2.67 -7.79 -8.11
N PRO A 884 3.41 -7.19 -9.07
CA PRO A 884 4.45 -6.19 -8.84
C PRO A 884 3.98 -4.82 -8.35
N THR A 885 2.68 -4.56 -8.21
CA THR A 885 2.12 -3.29 -7.70
C THR A 885 0.97 -3.44 -6.70
N ARG A 886 0.50 -4.66 -6.42
CA ARG A 886 -0.62 -4.92 -5.49
C ARG A 886 -0.28 -5.95 -4.42
N ALA A 887 -0.72 -5.71 -3.19
CA ALA A 887 -0.71 -6.69 -2.12
C ALA A 887 -2.09 -6.80 -1.43
N ARG A 888 -2.36 -7.93 -0.80
CA ARG A 888 -3.58 -8.12 0.01
C ARG A 888 -3.21 -8.56 1.41
N GLN A 889 -3.62 -7.79 2.42
CA GLN A 889 -3.44 -8.18 3.81
C GLN A 889 -4.18 -9.49 4.08
N ILE A 890 -3.48 -10.47 4.67
CA ILE A 890 -4.06 -11.73 5.12
C ILE A 890 -4.50 -11.56 6.57
N LYS A 891 -3.56 -11.18 7.43
CA LYS A 891 -3.83 -10.92 8.86
C LYS A 891 -2.67 -10.19 9.53
N GLU A 892 -3.00 -9.41 10.55
CA GLU A 892 -2.06 -9.09 11.62
C GLU A 892 -1.77 -10.35 12.43
N LEU A 893 -0.48 -10.72 12.49
CA LEU A 893 0.02 -11.83 13.27
C LEU A 893 0.03 -11.45 14.78
N PRO A 894 0.15 -12.43 15.69
CA PRO A 894 0.47 -12.14 17.08
C PRO A 894 1.75 -11.29 17.19
N GLN A 895 1.95 -10.65 18.35
CA GLN A 895 3.25 -10.11 18.70
C GLN A 895 4.31 -11.20 18.54
N LEU A 896 5.45 -10.88 17.94
CA LEU A 896 6.58 -11.78 17.76
C LEU A 896 7.76 -11.26 18.59
N GLY A 897 8.65 -12.15 19.03
CA GLY A 897 9.84 -11.78 19.81
C GLY A 897 10.85 -10.91 19.04
N TYR A 898 12.01 -10.65 19.65
CA TYR A 898 13.00 -9.65 19.19
C TYR A 898 13.43 -9.74 17.71
N GLU A 899 13.48 -10.94 17.11
CA GLU A 899 13.81 -11.09 15.68
C GLU A 899 12.60 -10.99 14.74
N GLY A 900 11.38 -11.01 15.27
CA GLY A 900 10.13 -10.82 14.54
C GLY A 900 9.93 -11.77 13.35
N GLY A 901 10.41 -13.01 13.46
CA GLY A 901 10.57 -13.95 12.35
C GLY A 901 9.31 -14.75 12.01
N VAL A 902 8.94 -14.73 10.73
CA VAL A 902 8.09 -15.74 10.10
C VAL A 902 8.99 -16.60 9.22
N TRP A 903 9.15 -17.87 9.59
CA TRP A 903 10.13 -18.78 8.99
C TRP A 903 9.57 -19.56 7.80
N ALA A 904 8.28 -19.88 7.83
CA ALA A 904 7.54 -20.48 6.72
C ALA A 904 6.07 -20.07 6.77
N VAL A 905 5.43 -20.01 5.60
CA VAL A 905 3.98 -19.83 5.43
C VAL A 905 3.47 -20.99 4.59
N ASP A 906 2.29 -21.52 4.87
CA ASP A 906 1.68 -22.54 4.03
C ASP A 906 1.18 -21.94 2.69
N PRO A 907 1.00 -22.73 1.63
CA PRO A 907 0.72 -22.16 0.31
C PRO A 907 -0.65 -21.49 0.16
N ASP A 908 -1.53 -21.70 1.14
CA ASP A 908 -2.84 -21.05 1.23
C ASP A 908 -2.80 -19.74 2.02
N GLY A 909 -1.71 -19.43 2.74
CA GLY A 909 -1.64 -18.30 3.66
C GLY A 909 -2.53 -18.45 4.90
N LYS A 910 -2.86 -19.69 5.29
CA LYS A 910 -3.71 -20.06 6.42
C LYS A 910 -2.89 -20.46 7.65
N ARG A 911 -1.66 -20.91 7.49
CA ARG A 911 -0.77 -21.35 8.58
C ARG A 911 0.65 -20.84 8.40
N ALA A 912 1.37 -20.68 9.50
CA ALA A 912 2.76 -20.25 9.51
C ALA A 912 3.60 -20.98 10.57
N VAL A 913 4.91 -20.98 10.39
CA VAL A 913 5.91 -21.25 11.42
C VAL A 913 6.55 -19.91 11.79
N ILE A 914 6.52 -19.56 13.07
CA ILE A 914 6.88 -18.24 13.59
C ILE A 914 7.77 -18.37 14.82
N ASP A 915 8.47 -17.28 15.16
CA ASP A 915 9.00 -17.07 16.51
C ASP A 915 7.84 -17.03 17.54
N PRO A 916 8.06 -17.49 18.79
CA PRO A 916 7.02 -17.43 19.81
C PRO A 916 6.78 -15.99 20.31
N PRO A 917 5.54 -15.65 20.74
CA PRO A 917 5.21 -14.27 21.11
C PRO A 917 5.92 -13.70 22.34
N ASN A 918 6.20 -14.53 23.35
CA ASN A 918 6.58 -14.09 24.70
C ASN A 918 8.03 -14.50 25.06
N GLY A 919 8.95 -14.49 24.09
CA GLY A 919 10.32 -15.00 24.24
C GLY A 919 11.39 -13.92 24.34
N GLN A 920 12.23 -13.98 25.38
CA GLN A 920 13.53 -13.29 25.41
C GLN A 920 14.38 -13.70 24.20
N ALA A 921 15.22 -12.78 23.73
CA ALA A 921 16.16 -13.07 22.65
C ALA A 921 17.25 -14.06 23.11
N PRO A 922 17.58 -15.11 22.33
CA PRO A 922 18.64 -16.07 22.69
C PRO A 922 20.04 -15.56 22.32
N TYR A 923 20.33 -14.27 22.53
CA TYR A 923 21.62 -13.66 22.19
C TYR A 923 22.68 -13.96 23.25
N GLY A 924 23.21 -15.18 23.21
CA GLY A 924 24.39 -15.63 23.97
C GLY A 924 25.26 -16.55 23.11
N SER A 925 26.56 -16.26 23.01
CA SER A 925 27.47 -16.94 22.08
C SER A 925 27.54 -18.47 22.32
N CYS A 926 26.94 -19.23 21.42
CA CYS A 926 27.01 -20.69 21.33
C CYS A 926 26.46 -21.45 22.56
N GLY A 927 25.33 -20.99 23.10
CA GLY A 927 24.41 -21.83 23.85
C GLY A 927 24.12 -21.39 25.29
N GLU A 928 23.01 -20.67 25.46
CA GLU A 928 22.32 -20.53 26.77
C GLU A 928 20.84 -20.98 26.71
N ALA A 929 20.23 -21.06 25.52
CA ALA A 929 18.89 -21.61 25.28
C ALA A 929 18.79 -22.36 23.93
N SER A 930 17.70 -23.09 23.70
CA SER A 930 17.25 -23.44 22.34
C SER A 930 16.60 -22.21 21.68
N HIS A 931 16.50 -22.22 20.35
CA HIS A 931 15.58 -21.32 19.63
C HIS A 931 14.15 -21.92 19.65
N PRO A 932 13.23 -21.48 20.53
CA PRO A 932 11.85 -21.94 20.49
C PRO A 932 11.15 -21.47 19.21
N MET A 933 10.17 -22.24 18.73
CA MET A 933 9.33 -21.92 17.57
C MET A 933 7.85 -22.06 17.94
N ALA A 934 6.94 -21.58 17.11
CA ALA A 934 5.52 -21.90 17.19
C ALA A 934 4.92 -22.15 15.81
N GLY A 935 3.98 -23.09 15.74
CA GLY A 935 3.08 -23.24 14.60
C GLY A 935 1.84 -22.39 14.84
N LEU A 936 1.51 -21.51 13.91
CA LEU A 936 0.37 -20.60 13.97
C LEU A 936 -0.70 -21.04 12.96
N ASP A 937 -1.95 -21.14 13.42
CA ASP A 937 -3.13 -21.05 12.55
C ASP A 937 -3.57 -19.59 12.46
N ILE A 938 -3.52 -19.01 11.26
CA ILE A 938 -3.66 -17.56 11.04
C ILE A 938 -5.11 -17.10 11.22
N ALA A 939 -6.08 -17.96 10.90
CA ALA A 939 -7.50 -17.64 10.97
C ALA A 939 -8.02 -17.64 12.41
N SER A 940 -7.68 -18.67 13.19
CA SER A 940 -8.09 -18.83 14.60
C SER A 940 -7.14 -18.17 15.60
N ARG A 941 -5.94 -17.78 15.16
CA ARG A 941 -4.80 -17.36 16.01
C ARG A 941 -4.34 -18.45 17.00
N ALA A 942 -4.74 -19.70 16.82
CA ALA A 942 -4.28 -20.82 17.64
C ALA A 942 -2.78 -21.06 17.43
N GLN A 943 -2.06 -21.30 18.53
CA GLN A 943 -0.61 -21.48 18.54
C GLN A 943 -0.20 -22.81 19.17
N HIS A 944 0.74 -23.48 18.52
CA HIS A 944 1.32 -24.73 18.95
C HIS A 944 2.81 -24.51 19.21
N ARG A 945 3.19 -24.33 20.48
CA ARG A 945 4.57 -24.04 20.87
C ARG A 945 5.48 -25.26 20.68
N LEU A 946 6.69 -25.02 20.18
CA LEU A 946 7.79 -25.98 20.06
C LEU A 946 9.00 -25.44 20.84
N ASN A 947 9.36 -26.10 21.94
CA ASN A 947 10.51 -25.68 22.76
C ASN A 947 11.87 -26.05 22.15
N GLY A 948 11.87 -26.84 21.06
CA GLY A 948 13.08 -27.41 20.46
C GLY A 948 13.77 -28.48 21.32
N PRO A 949 14.97 -28.92 20.93
CA PRO A 949 15.72 -29.98 21.59
C PRO A 949 16.60 -29.52 22.78
N GLY A 950 16.66 -28.22 23.08
CA GLY A 950 17.44 -27.64 24.20
C GLY A 950 18.68 -26.84 23.77
N VAL A 951 19.52 -26.49 24.75
CA VAL A 951 20.70 -25.61 24.59
C VAL A 951 21.69 -26.15 23.54
N GLY A 952 22.29 -25.23 22.77
CA GLY A 952 23.27 -25.57 21.74
C GLY A 952 22.65 -26.14 20.46
N TRP A 953 21.39 -25.77 20.18
CA TRP A 953 20.70 -26.09 18.93
C TRP A 953 20.03 -24.85 18.33
N ARG A 954 20.30 -24.61 17.04
CA ARG A 954 19.65 -23.59 16.22
C ARG A 954 18.55 -24.20 15.37
N VAL A 955 17.56 -23.39 14.99
CA VAL A 955 16.71 -23.71 13.83
C VAL A 955 17.57 -23.66 12.57
N HIS A 956 17.35 -24.61 11.68
CA HIS A 956 18.15 -24.78 10.48
C HIS A 956 17.33 -24.76 9.18
N ASP A 957 16.16 -25.41 9.16
CA ASP A 957 15.23 -25.38 8.03
C ASP A 957 13.79 -25.50 8.52
N THR A 958 12.86 -24.83 7.84
CA THR A 958 11.42 -24.97 8.07
C THR A 958 10.68 -24.93 6.73
N TRP A 959 9.63 -25.75 6.59
CA TRP A 959 8.78 -25.75 5.39
C TRP A 959 7.42 -26.34 5.68
N PHE A 960 6.48 -26.19 4.75
CA PHE A 960 5.22 -26.94 4.72
C PHE A 960 5.32 -28.05 3.66
N GLY A 961 4.94 -29.28 4.04
CA GLY A 961 4.83 -30.41 3.14
C GLY A 961 3.64 -30.28 2.18
N PRO A 962 3.57 -31.08 1.10
CA PRO A 962 2.45 -31.07 0.15
C PRO A 962 1.08 -31.42 0.75
N ASP A 963 1.08 -32.05 1.93
CA ASP A 963 -0.06 -32.41 2.78
C ASP A 963 -0.43 -31.30 3.79
N GLY A 964 0.31 -30.18 3.78
CA GLY A 964 0.19 -29.11 4.75
C GLY A 964 0.85 -29.42 6.11
N THR A 965 1.61 -30.49 6.27
CA THR A 965 2.36 -30.71 7.53
C THR A 965 3.46 -29.67 7.66
N ALA A 966 3.52 -28.96 8.78
CA ALA A 966 4.63 -28.04 9.06
C ALA A 966 5.84 -28.84 9.58
N HIS A 967 7.04 -28.51 9.10
CA HIS A 967 8.30 -29.15 9.45
C HIS A 967 9.26 -28.12 10.06
N VAL A 968 9.94 -28.51 11.14
CA VAL A 968 11.04 -27.73 11.75
C VAL A 968 12.21 -28.66 12.01
N VAL A 969 13.39 -28.31 11.48
CA VAL A 969 14.63 -29.06 11.67
C VAL A 969 15.63 -28.21 12.46
N TYR A 970 16.14 -28.80 13.54
CA TYR A 970 17.19 -28.24 14.39
C TYR A 970 18.53 -28.90 14.11
N ARG A 971 19.62 -28.11 14.19
CA ARG A 971 21.00 -28.60 14.16
C ARG A 971 21.79 -28.11 15.36
N ALA A 972 22.71 -28.96 15.82
CA ALA A 972 23.60 -28.63 16.91
C ALA A 972 24.61 -27.55 16.49
N GLU A 973 25.03 -26.74 17.44
CA GLU A 973 26.10 -25.76 17.27
C GLU A 973 27.30 -26.08 18.16
N GLN A 974 28.48 -25.70 17.68
CA GLN A 974 29.74 -25.74 18.43
C GLN A 974 30.46 -24.39 18.32
N ARG A 975 31.17 -24.01 19.38
CA ARG A 975 31.97 -22.78 19.42
C ARG A 975 33.26 -22.97 18.62
N THR A 976 33.54 -22.06 17.70
CA THR A 976 34.76 -22.11 16.89
C THR A 976 35.94 -21.64 17.73
N SER A 977 37.01 -22.43 17.83
CA SER A 977 38.14 -22.15 18.71
C SER A 977 38.78 -20.79 18.42
N GLY A 978 39.00 -20.00 19.48
CA GLY A 978 39.61 -18.67 19.38
C GLY A 978 38.71 -17.54 18.89
N THR A 979 37.39 -17.76 18.73
CA THR A 979 36.45 -16.70 18.30
C THR A 979 35.16 -16.68 19.14
N ALA A 980 34.37 -15.62 19.00
CA ALA A 980 33.00 -15.55 19.51
C ALA A 980 31.97 -16.25 18.60
N ALA A 981 32.39 -16.77 17.44
CA ALA A 981 31.50 -17.26 16.39
C ALA A 981 31.15 -18.76 16.53
N CYS A 982 29.87 -19.08 16.30
CA CYS A 982 29.35 -20.43 16.32
C CYS A 982 29.35 -21.05 14.92
N SER A 983 29.51 -22.37 14.85
CA SER A 983 29.40 -23.15 13.63
C SER A 983 28.50 -24.37 13.85
N VAL A 984 27.93 -24.90 12.77
CA VAL A 984 27.10 -26.11 12.83
C VAL A 984 27.98 -27.31 13.18
N ASP A 985 27.60 -28.06 14.22
CA ASP A 985 28.22 -29.33 14.57
C ASP A 985 27.62 -30.44 13.69
N THR A 986 28.36 -30.83 12.66
CA THR A 986 27.97 -31.90 11.73
C THR A 986 28.18 -33.31 12.30
N SER A 987 28.79 -33.47 13.48
CA SER A 987 28.98 -34.78 14.11
C SER A 987 27.69 -35.32 14.76
N ARG A 988 26.72 -34.44 15.03
CA ARG A 988 25.44 -34.76 15.66
C ARG A 988 24.32 -34.81 14.63
N ALA A 989 23.46 -35.82 14.74
CA ALA A 989 22.29 -35.96 13.88
C ALA A 989 21.29 -34.80 14.11
N PRO A 990 20.64 -34.27 13.06
CA PRO A 990 19.61 -33.24 13.18
C PRO A 990 18.39 -33.74 13.97
N VAL A 991 17.64 -32.82 14.59
CA VAL A 991 16.38 -33.14 15.27
C VAL A 991 15.21 -32.52 14.52
N HIS A 992 14.27 -33.35 14.08
CA HIS A 992 13.13 -32.95 13.25
C HIS A 992 11.81 -33.06 14.01
N TYR A 993 10.95 -32.04 13.86
CA TYR A 993 9.61 -31.98 14.41
C TYR A 993 8.57 -31.71 13.32
N THR A 994 7.40 -32.33 13.46
CA THR A 994 6.25 -32.17 12.54
C THR A 994 4.99 -31.71 13.26
N LEU A 995 4.20 -30.87 12.59
CA LEU A 995 2.86 -30.44 13.02
C LEU A 995 1.87 -30.58 11.85
N ALA A 996 1.19 -31.73 11.81
CA ALA A 996 0.14 -32.02 10.83
C ALA A 996 -1.03 -31.02 10.93
N PRO A 997 -1.82 -30.81 9.85
CA PRO A 997 -3.02 -29.98 9.89
C PRO A 997 -3.98 -30.42 11.02
N GLY A 998 -4.46 -29.46 11.81
CA GLY A 998 -5.37 -29.71 12.95
C GLY A 998 -4.77 -30.44 14.15
N ALA A 999 -3.46 -30.77 14.16
CA ALA A 999 -2.82 -31.41 15.31
C ALA A 999 -2.60 -30.41 16.45
N GLY A 1000 -2.94 -30.80 17.68
CA GLY A 1000 -2.78 -29.95 18.86
C GLY A 1000 -1.33 -29.74 19.34
N SER A 1001 -0.38 -30.57 18.90
CA SER A 1001 1.01 -30.54 19.36
C SER A 1001 2.00 -31.10 18.33
N TRP A 1002 3.25 -30.66 18.44
CA TRP A 1002 4.37 -31.12 17.63
C TRP A 1002 4.79 -32.56 17.98
N LYS A 1003 5.07 -33.37 16.96
CA LYS A 1003 5.65 -34.71 17.11
C LYS A 1003 7.12 -34.67 16.70
N ARG A 1004 7.99 -35.30 17.50
CA ARG A 1004 9.39 -35.54 17.12
C ARG A 1004 9.45 -36.72 16.16
N ALA A 1005 10.09 -36.53 15.00
CA ALA A 1005 10.39 -37.61 14.06
C ALA A 1005 11.74 -38.25 14.39
N GLY A 1006 11.92 -39.51 13.99
CA GLY A 1006 13.17 -40.25 14.22
C GLY A 1006 14.34 -39.83 13.33
N GLU A 1007 14.06 -39.37 12.11
CA GLU A 1007 15.03 -39.01 11.09
C GLU A 1007 14.63 -37.68 10.38
N GLU A 1008 15.59 -36.99 9.76
CA GLU A 1008 15.30 -35.89 8.83
C GLU A 1008 14.73 -36.50 7.54
N PRO A 1009 13.50 -36.18 7.13
CA PRO A 1009 12.88 -36.77 5.96
C PRO A 1009 13.61 -36.33 4.70
N ALA A 1010 13.68 -37.21 3.71
CA ALA A 1010 14.08 -36.82 2.37
C ALA A 1010 13.10 -35.75 1.85
N ARG A 1011 13.52 -34.48 1.84
CA ARG A 1011 12.69 -33.38 1.34
C ARG A 1011 12.66 -33.50 -0.18
N VAL A 1012 11.53 -33.95 -0.73
CA VAL A 1012 11.29 -33.94 -2.19
C VAL A 1012 11.22 -32.49 -2.66
N LEU A 1013 12.04 -32.15 -3.65
CA LEU A 1013 12.23 -30.79 -4.16
C LEU A 1013 11.68 -30.63 -5.57
N ALA A 1014 11.77 -31.68 -6.38
CA ALA A 1014 11.20 -31.78 -7.71
C ALA A 1014 10.82 -33.25 -8.00
N ALA A 1015 9.87 -33.45 -8.91
CA ALA A 1015 9.50 -34.77 -9.42
C ALA A 1015 9.34 -34.70 -10.94
N ALA A 1016 9.57 -35.82 -11.62
CA ALA A 1016 9.41 -36.01 -13.06
C ALA A 1016 8.99 -37.46 -13.34
N GLY A 1017 7.68 -37.68 -13.50
CA GLY A 1017 7.13 -39.04 -13.56
C GLY A 1017 7.44 -39.82 -12.27
N ASP A 1018 8.07 -40.98 -12.42
CA ASP A 1018 8.49 -41.83 -11.29
C ASP A 1018 9.68 -41.26 -10.50
N GLU A 1019 10.50 -40.39 -11.09
CA GLU A 1019 11.74 -39.91 -10.47
C GLU A 1019 11.49 -38.69 -9.57
N GLN A 1020 12.13 -38.69 -8.41
CA GLN A 1020 12.09 -37.63 -7.41
C GLN A 1020 13.51 -37.16 -7.13
N ILE A 1021 13.69 -35.83 -7.10
CA ILE A 1021 14.91 -35.19 -6.59
C ILE A 1021 14.66 -34.82 -5.14
N SER A 1022 15.50 -35.35 -4.24
CA SER A 1022 15.36 -35.15 -2.80
C SER A 1022 16.65 -34.62 -2.18
N ARG A 1023 16.51 -33.76 -1.16
CA ARG A 1023 17.60 -33.43 -0.24
C ARG A 1023 17.64 -34.47 0.87
N VAL A 1024 18.80 -35.07 1.10
CA VAL A 1024 19.04 -36.07 2.15
C VAL A 1024 20.23 -35.61 3.00
N ALA A 1025 20.13 -35.74 4.32
CA ALA A 1025 21.23 -35.50 5.24
C ALA A 1025 21.98 -36.81 5.52
N GLU A 1026 23.29 -36.84 5.31
CA GLU A 1026 24.12 -38.02 5.58
C GLU A 1026 25.45 -37.55 6.20
N GLY A 1027 25.81 -38.07 7.38
CA GLY A 1027 27.02 -37.66 8.10
C GLY A 1027 27.07 -36.16 8.42
N GLY A 1028 25.91 -35.51 8.59
CA GLY A 1028 25.79 -34.08 8.83
C GLY A 1028 25.89 -33.19 7.59
N VAL A 1029 26.18 -33.72 6.40
CA VAL A 1029 26.26 -32.96 5.14
C VAL A 1029 25.03 -33.24 4.28
N PHE A 1030 24.54 -32.25 3.54
CA PHE A 1030 23.43 -32.48 2.60
C PHE A 1030 23.93 -32.97 1.24
N LYS A 1031 23.21 -33.97 0.74
CA LYS A 1031 23.33 -34.48 -0.62
C LYS A 1031 22.03 -34.20 -1.35
N LEU A 1032 22.15 -33.84 -2.62
CA LEU A 1032 21.04 -33.90 -3.58
C LEU A 1032 21.10 -35.24 -4.29
N VAL A 1033 20.00 -35.99 -4.26
CA VAL A 1033 19.89 -37.32 -4.90
C VAL A 1033 18.68 -37.38 -5.81
N VAL A 1034 18.77 -38.15 -6.90
CA VAL A 1034 17.65 -38.53 -7.76
C VAL A 1034 17.39 -40.02 -7.58
N GLY A 1035 16.13 -40.43 -7.46
CA GLY A 1035 15.73 -41.83 -7.46
C GLY A 1035 14.23 -41.99 -7.64
N LYS A 1036 13.76 -43.23 -7.85
CA LYS A 1036 12.31 -43.48 -7.94
C LYS A 1036 11.62 -43.28 -6.60
N GLY A 1037 10.45 -42.64 -6.62
CA GLY A 1037 9.63 -42.40 -5.42
C GLY A 1037 9.23 -43.70 -4.74
N GLY A 1038 9.68 -43.90 -3.50
CA GLY A 1038 9.35 -45.09 -2.72
C GLY A 1038 7.92 -45.03 -2.18
N GLY A 1039 7.02 -45.86 -2.72
CA GLY A 1039 5.77 -46.18 -2.04
C GLY A 1039 6.04 -46.81 -0.66
N GLN A 1040 5.05 -46.80 0.24
CA GLN A 1040 5.13 -47.45 1.56
C GLN A 1040 5.37 -48.97 1.39
N GLY A 1041 6.64 -49.38 1.27
CA GLY A 1041 6.95 -50.72 0.75
C GLY A 1041 8.43 -51.06 0.51
N GLY A 1042 9.36 -50.48 1.26
CA GLY A 1042 10.63 -51.16 1.64
C GLY A 1042 11.66 -51.56 0.56
N THR A 1043 11.51 -51.23 -0.72
CA THR A 1043 12.56 -51.48 -1.74
C THR A 1043 13.23 -50.18 -2.18
N ALA A 1044 14.46 -49.97 -1.72
CA ALA A 1044 15.26 -48.80 -2.09
C ALA A 1044 15.67 -48.86 -3.57
N GLY A 1045 14.99 -48.07 -4.41
CA GLY A 1045 15.41 -47.84 -5.79
C GLY A 1045 16.82 -47.23 -5.85
N ARG A 1046 17.57 -47.54 -6.91
CA ARG A 1046 18.96 -47.09 -7.09
C ARG A 1046 19.04 -45.55 -7.17
N GLN A 1047 19.48 -44.91 -6.10
CA GLN A 1047 19.65 -43.45 -6.04
C GLN A 1047 20.96 -43.00 -6.71
N ARG A 1048 20.93 -41.87 -7.41
CA ARG A 1048 22.06 -41.17 -8.03
C ARG A 1048 22.30 -39.84 -7.33
N THR A 1049 23.50 -39.65 -6.76
CA THR A 1049 23.90 -38.35 -6.18
C THR A 1049 24.21 -37.32 -7.26
N LEU A 1050 23.69 -36.10 -7.10
CA LEU A 1050 23.94 -34.94 -7.96
C LEU A 1050 25.05 -34.05 -7.40
N ASP A 1051 25.01 -33.79 -6.08
CA ASP A 1051 26.00 -33.00 -5.35
C ASP A 1051 26.03 -33.45 -3.87
N THR A 1052 27.16 -33.22 -3.19
CA THR A 1052 27.42 -33.62 -1.79
C THR A 1052 27.85 -32.47 -0.89
N ALA A 1053 27.90 -31.23 -1.38
CA ALA A 1053 28.32 -30.06 -0.62
C ALA A 1053 27.24 -28.97 -0.63
N VAL A 1054 25.99 -29.37 -0.38
CA VAL A 1054 24.81 -28.52 -0.51
C VAL A 1054 24.53 -27.76 0.79
N ASP A 1055 24.44 -26.43 0.72
CA ASP A 1055 24.13 -25.57 1.87
C ASP A 1055 22.66 -25.10 1.85
N GLY A 1056 22.16 -24.64 0.70
CA GLY A 1056 20.76 -24.22 0.50
C GLY A 1056 20.19 -24.73 -0.83
N VAL A 1057 18.86 -24.90 -0.94
CA VAL A 1057 18.21 -25.44 -2.15
C VAL A 1057 16.92 -24.69 -2.48
N TYR A 1058 16.76 -24.35 -3.76
CA TYR A 1058 15.82 -23.35 -4.26
C TYR A 1058 15.15 -23.83 -5.58
N PRO A 1059 13.98 -24.49 -5.52
CA PRO A 1059 13.23 -24.94 -6.70
C PRO A 1059 12.56 -23.77 -7.44
N SER A 1060 12.44 -23.88 -8.78
CA SER A 1060 11.83 -22.87 -9.65
C SER A 1060 10.35 -23.11 -9.94
N SER A 1061 9.58 -22.03 -10.08
CA SER A 1061 8.28 -21.98 -10.77
C SER A 1061 8.46 -22.03 -12.27
N ALA A 1062 7.98 -23.11 -12.92
CA ALA A 1062 7.70 -23.14 -14.35
C ALA A 1062 6.85 -24.35 -14.77
N VAL A 1063 5.87 -24.08 -15.63
CA VAL A 1063 5.61 -24.70 -16.95
C VAL A 1063 4.87 -23.62 -17.77
N PRO A 1064 4.97 -23.50 -19.11
CA PRO A 1064 5.57 -24.45 -20.07
C PRO A 1064 6.54 -23.76 -21.09
N PRO A 1065 7.05 -24.44 -22.14
CA PRO A 1065 6.22 -24.86 -23.27
C PRO A 1065 6.35 -26.35 -23.65
N SER A 1066 5.24 -26.92 -24.13
CA SER A 1066 5.29 -27.97 -25.15
C SER A 1066 5.84 -27.39 -26.46
N SER A 1067 6.72 -28.13 -27.14
CA SER A 1067 7.12 -27.89 -28.53
C SER A 1067 5.94 -27.94 -29.49
#